data_AF-A0AB34G771-F1
#
_entry.id   AF-A0AB34G771-F1
#
_cell.length_a   1.000
_cell.length_b   1.000
_cell.length_c   1.000
_cell.angle_alpha   90.00
_cell.angle_beta   90.00
_cell.angle_gamma   90.00
#
_symmetry.space_group_name_H-M   'P 1'
#
loop_
_entity.id
_entity.type
_entity.pdbx_description
1 polymer ?
#
loop_
_entity_poly.entity_id
_entity_poly.type
_entity_poly.pdbx_seq_one_letter_code
_entity_poly.pdbx_strand_id
1 'polypeptide(L)'
;METDDVSGDDYIKCMRESEKAWSVLQAAFKHKQQFNETFVKDTSDGSLERIASQLIEWTKEVEWPNNGKEGCWTTTAQTAEDCIEQTRLFTQDKHWPFTKIIRVYLGSQVLKTGVVLADLPGLHDTNLARVRATQEYLLRCDNILVVAKISRAITDQSLKSSLFYVLSRHIPIDWEKSGAQRIKVAVVCTKSEEINVRTAKSEFCGPNKKISPETMAQLEKAIETAKSSGDRARKKVSKKRLEVALIRARNEHVKTSLQSEYSSKMNNGVLDVFCVSNSWYEKYCAKGNKELVQESGIPALRQFCHTTVADIHLSEAKQFLGPKLSSILNSLELFAQAMTRRQVRQGIEACLDRVSIYRKLDDFAGKVPQLADTFRCNFSTCFQEQILKYFEFSWDIVEDEVSGLVSTILGEAEAHLEAFEAVIQDKAPTDCATTLVKSIDLQRKLLGYDLNRLARELVEEVRALRRYALEANHSSFILEDMVPVYRSAFAQSVAISALCTTVSAGNPLATEDQARLDALAVEITRENIFDVLRWTARNTIIGTLKLRGKSIDQSVSTDIDIAVDELVFSAVQKAVNNDPAYPKVYWADAPPRVTPNLSVPGGRYSYDNPDCIYRIIPISDRYEYLIHGRRASPGPSDVTFSLISNPNSQQTIASLSASQIEIRDDGSYTIRIKSGQSSEKNYIQSNGKAVQLLVRNNLGDWGTETPDELSVEVVGNHDATPLSKADIVSLARENLAESIFFYDVGALGFKTLLQRENQIGDPSQSQTLGTLTTQASSFAHFNLKDDQALVVTFDQGLSTYWVVPVYSLGLITHSPWDSIVSFNNKQAYANKNGTYTVIISSKDPGAYNWINITSHPQGLIMGRWQGLPTTEGTDSGIKVQSSVVSIADIRNLLPPETRYVTADERRAQVQQRVKQYRRIHD
;
A
#
# COMPACT_ATOMS: atom_id res chain seq x y z
N MET A 1 -11.59 -36.97 -35.56
CA MET A 1 -11.45 -35.63 -36.17
C MET A 1 -12.75 -34.90 -35.93
N GLU A 2 -12.91 -34.34 -34.74
CA GLU A 2 -13.87 -33.26 -34.48
C GLU A 2 -13.00 -32.02 -34.34
N THR A 3 -13.18 -31.09 -35.26
CA THR A 3 -12.46 -29.82 -35.29
C THR A 3 -13.15 -28.87 -34.32
N ASP A 4 -12.60 -28.75 -33.11
CA ASP A 4 -12.92 -27.65 -32.21
C ASP A 4 -12.56 -26.34 -32.89
N ASP A 5 -13.59 -25.54 -33.19
CA ASP A 5 -13.44 -24.22 -33.80
C ASP A 5 -12.97 -23.25 -32.71
N VAL A 6 -11.65 -23.25 -32.47
CA VAL A 6 -11.00 -22.29 -31.57
C VAL A 6 -11.25 -20.89 -32.13
N SER A 7 -11.88 -20.02 -31.34
CA SER A 7 -12.13 -18.65 -31.76
C SER A 7 -10.82 -17.97 -32.19
N GLY A 8 -10.85 -17.10 -33.20
CA GLY A 8 -9.63 -16.44 -33.69
C GLY A 8 -8.84 -15.71 -32.59
N ASP A 9 -9.55 -15.20 -31.59
CA ASP A 9 -8.95 -14.54 -30.43
C ASP A 9 -8.31 -15.54 -29.44
N ASP A 10 -8.93 -16.70 -29.22
CA ASP A 10 -8.35 -17.77 -28.41
C ASP A 10 -7.14 -18.41 -29.08
N TYR A 11 -7.17 -18.58 -30.40
CA TYR A 11 -6.02 -19.04 -31.16
C TYR A 11 -4.86 -18.05 -31.05
N ILE A 12 -5.11 -16.74 -31.19
CA ILE A 12 -4.09 -15.70 -31.02
C ILE A 12 -3.55 -15.68 -29.59
N LYS A 13 -4.42 -15.87 -28.58
CA LYS A 13 -4.02 -15.95 -27.17
C LYS A 13 -3.13 -17.17 -26.91
N CYS A 14 -3.55 -18.36 -27.32
CA CYS A 14 -2.79 -19.60 -27.18
C CYS A 14 -1.46 -19.55 -27.96
N MET A 15 -1.45 -18.96 -29.15
CA MET A 15 -0.20 -18.73 -29.90
C MET A 15 0.75 -17.82 -29.14
N ARG A 16 0.27 -16.70 -28.58
CA ARG A 16 1.08 -15.80 -27.74
C ARG A 16 1.58 -16.50 -26.48
N GLU A 17 0.78 -17.33 -25.83
CA GLU A 17 1.18 -18.08 -24.64
C GLU A 17 2.19 -19.18 -24.97
N SER A 18 2.04 -19.84 -26.11
CA SER A 18 2.99 -20.84 -26.63
C SER A 18 4.34 -20.20 -26.97
N GLU A 19 4.36 -19.07 -27.69
CA GLU A 19 5.58 -18.33 -27.99
C GLU A 19 6.30 -17.85 -26.71
N LYS A 20 5.54 -17.43 -25.70
CA LYS A 20 6.08 -17.07 -24.37
C LYS A 20 6.71 -18.27 -23.68
N ALA A 21 5.99 -19.39 -23.60
CA ALA A 21 6.48 -20.59 -22.96
C ALA A 21 7.75 -21.10 -23.64
N TRP A 22 7.77 -21.09 -24.98
CA TRP A 22 8.94 -21.46 -25.76
C TRP A 22 10.15 -20.56 -25.48
N SER A 23 9.98 -19.23 -25.50
CA SER A 23 11.07 -18.29 -25.21
C SER A 23 11.68 -18.50 -23.81
N VAL A 24 10.85 -18.76 -22.80
CA VAL A 24 11.30 -19.03 -21.42
C VAL A 24 12.05 -20.37 -21.34
N LEU A 25 11.48 -21.44 -21.88
CA LEU A 25 12.09 -22.77 -21.84
C LEU A 25 13.39 -22.81 -22.65
N GLN A 26 13.42 -22.14 -23.80
CA GLN A 26 14.62 -22.01 -24.61
C GLN A 26 15.72 -21.23 -23.88
N ALA A 27 15.38 -20.13 -23.21
CA ALA A 27 16.36 -19.39 -22.41
C ALA A 27 16.94 -20.27 -21.28
N ALA A 28 16.10 -21.08 -20.62
CA ALA A 28 16.49 -21.95 -19.53
C ALA A 28 17.31 -23.17 -19.98
N PHE A 29 16.92 -23.85 -21.05
CA PHE A 29 17.39 -25.21 -21.36
C PHE A 29 18.08 -25.37 -22.71
N LYS A 30 18.31 -24.30 -23.50
CA LYS A 30 19.03 -24.38 -24.79
C LYS A 30 20.42 -25.04 -24.73
N HIS A 31 21.02 -25.11 -23.55
CA HIS A 31 22.32 -25.72 -23.33
C HIS A 31 22.25 -27.25 -23.15
N LYS A 32 21.04 -27.81 -22.99
CA LYS A 32 20.80 -29.26 -22.92
C LYS A 32 20.58 -29.81 -24.33
N GLN A 33 21.42 -30.77 -24.73
CA GLN A 33 21.36 -31.36 -26.09
C GLN A 33 20.01 -32.00 -26.42
N GLN A 34 19.31 -32.52 -25.40
CA GLN A 34 18.01 -33.16 -25.53
C GLN A 34 16.84 -32.16 -25.61
N PHE A 35 17.06 -30.88 -25.30
CA PHE A 35 16.03 -29.85 -25.37
C PHE A 35 15.89 -29.31 -26.80
N ASN A 36 14.75 -29.57 -27.44
CA ASN A 36 14.40 -29.06 -28.76
C ASN A 36 12.87 -28.95 -28.90
N GLU A 37 12.37 -28.36 -29.99
CA GLU A 37 10.93 -28.21 -30.21
C GLU A 37 10.20 -29.54 -30.23
N THR A 38 10.80 -30.58 -30.83
CA THR A 38 10.20 -31.92 -30.89
C THR A 38 9.98 -32.52 -29.51
N PHE A 39 10.91 -32.28 -28.58
CA PHE A 39 10.79 -32.71 -27.19
C PHE A 39 9.61 -32.01 -26.48
N VAL A 40 9.48 -30.70 -26.61
CA VAL A 40 8.43 -29.92 -25.92
C VAL A 40 7.05 -30.09 -26.59
N LYS A 41 7.02 -30.44 -27.88
CA LYS A 41 5.80 -30.67 -28.67
C LYS A 41 5.38 -32.15 -28.70
N ASP A 42 5.99 -33.04 -27.92
CA ASP A 42 5.54 -34.43 -27.81
C ASP A 42 4.13 -34.47 -27.21
N THR A 43 3.17 -34.99 -27.97
CA THR A 43 1.76 -35.14 -27.57
C THR A 43 1.36 -36.59 -27.32
N SER A 44 2.33 -37.50 -27.17
CA SER A 44 2.04 -38.89 -26.81
C SER A 44 1.56 -39.02 -25.37
N ASP A 45 0.85 -40.09 -25.04
CA ASP A 45 0.29 -40.29 -23.70
C ASP A 45 1.39 -40.23 -22.62
N GLY A 46 1.15 -39.40 -21.60
CA GLY A 46 2.10 -39.15 -20.50
C GLY A 46 3.31 -38.28 -20.88
N SER A 47 3.32 -37.64 -22.06
CA SER A 47 4.42 -36.76 -22.49
C SER A 47 4.56 -35.54 -21.58
N LEU A 48 3.46 -34.96 -21.11
CA LEU A 48 3.48 -33.79 -20.24
C LEU A 48 4.25 -34.07 -18.94
N GLU A 49 3.97 -35.18 -18.26
CA GLU A 49 4.66 -35.59 -17.04
C GLU A 49 6.13 -35.86 -17.31
N ARG A 50 6.46 -36.57 -18.40
CA ARG A 50 7.86 -36.85 -18.78
C ARG A 50 8.64 -35.57 -19.07
N ILE A 51 8.07 -34.67 -19.88
CA ILE A 51 8.67 -33.38 -20.22
C ILE A 51 8.87 -32.55 -18.95
N ALA A 52 7.84 -32.42 -18.11
CA ALA A 52 7.91 -31.64 -16.88
C ALA A 52 8.95 -32.20 -15.90
N SER A 53 8.97 -33.52 -15.67
CA SER A 53 9.97 -34.16 -14.82
C SER A 53 11.39 -33.95 -15.34
N GLN A 54 11.62 -34.08 -16.64
CA GLN A 54 12.93 -33.89 -17.24
C GLN A 54 13.40 -32.43 -17.17
N LEU A 55 12.50 -31.46 -17.39
CA LEU A 55 12.79 -30.04 -17.22
C LEU A 55 13.17 -29.74 -15.75
N ILE A 56 12.44 -30.30 -14.77
CA ILE A 56 12.77 -30.17 -13.34
C ILE A 56 14.13 -30.80 -13.03
N GLU A 57 14.43 -31.97 -13.57
CA GLU A 57 15.73 -32.61 -13.39
C GLU A 57 16.87 -31.74 -13.93
N TRP A 58 16.72 -31.19 -15.14
CA TRP A 58 17.71 -30.27 -15.71
C TRP A 58 17.93 -29.01 -14.87
N THR A 59 16.94 -28.54 -14.11
CA THR A 59 17.16 -27.43 -13.16
C THR A 59 18.06 -27.82 -11.98
N LYS A 60 17.98 -29.07 -11.52
CA LYS A 60 18.83 -29.60 -10.43
C LYS A 60 20.27 -29.79 -10.86
N GLU A 61 20.49 -30.01 -12.16
CA GLU A 61 21.82 -30.13 -12.77
C GLU A 61 22.49 -28.78 -13.05
N VAL A 62 21.82 -27.64 -12.79
CA VAL A 62 22.43 -26.32 -12.96
C VAL A 62 23.45 -26.10 -11.86
N GLU A 63 24.73 -26.15 -12.23
CA GLU A 63 25.84 -25.79 -11.35
C GLU A 63 25.79 -24.29 -11.03
N TRP A 64 25.52 -23.96 -9.77
CA TRP A 64 25.53 -22.59 -9.27
C TRP A 64 26.94 -22.17 -8.83
N PRO A 65 27.29 -20.87 -8.89
CA PRO A 65 28.58 -20.39 -8.40
C PRO A 65 28.79 -20.79 -6.94
N ASN A 66 29.96 -21.38 -6.65
CA ASN A 66 30.36 -21.70 -5.27
C ASN A 66 30.33 -20.41 -4.43
N ASN A 67 29.83 -20.54 -3.18
CA ASN A 67 29.53 -19.49 -2.19
C ASN A 67 28.05 -19.10 -2.06
N GLY A 68 27.16 -19.63 -2.92
CA GLY A 68 25.73 -19.47 -2.73
C GLY A 68 25.18 -20.24 -1.53
N LYS A 69 24.47 -19.58 -0.61
CA LYS A 69 23.71 -20.23 0.48
C LYS A 69 22.24 -19.86 0.34
N GLU A 70 21.35 -20.86 0.39
CA GLU A 70 19.89 -20.67 0.37
C GLU A 70 19.38 -19.79 -0.81
N GLY A 71 20.00 -19.93 -1.99
CA GLY A 71 19.62 -19.15 -3.19
C GLY A 71 20.13 -17.71 -3.21
N CYS A 72 20.98 -17.31 -2.27
CA CYS A 72 21.66 -16.02 -2.26
C CYS A 72 23.16 -16.20 -2.55
N TRP A 73 23.68 -15.40 -3.47
CA TRP A 73 25.11 -15.33 -3.79
C TRP A 73 25.62 -13.90 -3.55
N THR A 74 26.76 -13.81 -2.86
CA THR A 74 27.37 -12.53 -2.48
C THR A 74 28.86 -12.57 -2.80
N THR A 75 29.36 -11.46 -3.32
CA THR A 75 30.76 -11.25 -3.68
C THR A 75 31.12 -9.78 -3.52
N THR A 76 32.41 -9.47 -3.52
CA THR A 76 32.93 -8.10 -3.51
C THR A 76 33.80 -7.90 -4.75
N ALA A 77 33.59 -6.79 -5.45
CA ALA A 77 34.40 -6.39 -6.59
C ALA A 77 35.24 -5.15 -6.27
N GLN A 78 36.49 -5.10 -6.75
CA GLN A 78 37.40 -3.97 -6.51
C GLN A 78 37.34 -2.91 -7.61
N THR A 79 36.90 -3.29 -8.82
CA THR A 79 36.74 -2.37 -9.96
C THR A 79 35.37 -2.55 -10.61
N ALA A 80 34.98 -1.58 -11.45
CA ALA A 80 33.74 -1.69 -12.22
C ALA A 80 33.81 -2.87 -13.20
N GLU A 81 34.96 -3.12 -13.82
CA GLU A 81 35.18 -4.26 -14.71
C GLU A 81 35.04 -5.59 -13.97
N ASP A 82 35.59 -5.70 -12.76
CA ASP A 82 35.45 -6.88 -11.90
C ASP A 82 33.98 -7.11 -11.49
N CYS A 83 33.25 -6.04 -11.17
CA CYS A 83 31.82 -6.12 -10.88
C CYS A 83 31.02 -6.61 -12.10
N ILE A 84 31.36 -6.12 -13.30
CA ILE A 84 30.74 -6.57 -14.55
C ILE A 84 31.01 -8.06 -14.77
N GLU A 85 32.26 -8.51 -14.67
CA GLU A 85 32.61 -9.91 -14.89
C GLU A 85 31.96 -10.84 -13.85
N GLN A 86 31.88 -10.43 -12.58
CA GLN A 86 31.22 -11.17 -11.52
C GLN A 86 29.69 -11.26 -11.72
N THR A 87 29.04 -10.17 -12.13
CA THR A 87 27.60 -10.15 -12.42
C THR A 87 27.27 -10.78 -13.77
N ARG A 88 28.26 -10.92 -14.67
CA ARG A 88 28.13 -11.55 -15.99
C ARG A 88 27.62 -12.97 -15.92
N LEU A 89 28.06 -13.73 -14.92
CA LEU A 89 27.62 -15.12 -14.66
C LEU A 89 26.10 -15.24 -14.51
N PHE A 90 25.48 -14.21 -13.92
CA PHE A 90 24.05 -14.19 -13.71
C PHE A 90 23.32 -13.49 -14.85
N THR A 91 23.97 -12.55 -15.55
CA THR A 91 23.38 -11.76 -16.64
C THR A 91 23.53 -12.38 -18.04
N GLN A 92 24.35 -13.42 -18.18
CA GLN A 92 24.57 -14.20 -19.39
C GLN A 92 24.46 -15.69 -19.06
N ASP A 93 24.11 -16.52 -20.05
CA ASP A 93 24.11 -17.99 -19.95
C ASP A 93 22.97 -18.64 -19.11
N LYS A 94 23.16 -19.90 -18.67
CA LYS A 94 22.16 -20.80 -18.05
C LYS A 94 21.54 -20.30 -16.74
N HIS A 95 22.14 -19.33 -16.04
CA HIS A 95 21.66 -18.84 -14.74
C HIS A 95 20.68 -17.68 -14.83
N TRP A 96 20.70 -16.93 -15.92
CA TRP A 96 19.86 -15.74 -16.05
C TRP A 96 18.36 -16.00 -15.84
N PRO A 97 17.75 -17.05 -16.43
CA PRO A 97 16.31 -17.30 -16.28
C PRO A 97 15.86 -17.53 -14.84
N PHE A 98 16.80 -17.84 -13.95
CA PHE A 98 16.59 -18.13 -12.54
C PHE A 98 17.06 -16.99 -11.62
N THR A 99 17.63 -15.91 -12.17
CA THR A 99 18.12 -14.76 -11.40
C THR A 99 16.98 -13.77 -11.14
N LYS A 100 16.55 -13.66 -9.88
CA LYS A 100 15.43 -12.78 -9.48
C LYS A 100 15.81 -11.30 -9.39
N ILE A 101 16.95 -11.00 -8.78
CA ILE A 101 17.44 -9.62 -8.57
C ILE A 101 18.96 -9.64 -8.35
N ILE A 102 19.67 -8.65 -8.88
CA ILE A 102 21.08 -8.38 -8.56
C ILE A 102 21.13 -7.03 -7.85
N ARG A 103 21.72 -6.98 -6.66
CA ARG A 103 21.92 -5.72 -5.92
C ARG A 103 23.40 -5.40 -5.89
N VAL A 104 23.76 -4.21 -6.38
CA VAL A 104 25.12 -3.70 -6.37
C VAL A 104 25.21 -2.54 -5.39
N TYR A 105 26.03 -2.69 -4.37
CA TYR A 105 26.30 -1.66 -3.38
C TYR A 105 27.66 -1.02 -3.69
N LEU A 106 27.70 0.30 -3.88
CA LEU A 106 28.95 1.03 -4.11
C LEU A 106 28.94 2.39 -3.42
N GLY A 107 30.12 2.87 -3.03
CA GLY A 107 30.33 4.18 -2.40
C GLY A 107 30.18 5.36 -3.37
N SER A 108 28.98 5.57 -3.91
CA SER A 108 28.67 6.65 -4.86
C SER A 108 27.99 7.84 -4.18
N GLN A 109 28.43 9.05 -4.49
CA GLN A 109 27.84 10.30 -3.97
C GLN A 109 26.34 10.44 -4.29
N VAL A 110 25.89 9.93 -5.45
CA VAL A 110 24.47 9.97 -5.82
C VAL A 110 23.63 9.06 -4.92
N LEU A 111 24.14 7.85 -4.62
CA LEU A 111 23.44 6.86 -3.79
C LEU A 111 23.42 7.23 -2.30
N LYS A 112 24.39 8.04 -1.84
CA LYS A 112 24.43 8.55 -0.45
C LYS A 112 23.19 9.37 -0.07
N THR A 113 22.51 9.95 -1.05
CA THR A 113 21.26 10.69 -0.80
C THR A 113 20.05 9.78 -0.60
N GLY A 114 20.20 8.46 -0.60
CA GLY A 114 19.07 7.51 -0.48
C GLY A 114 18.43 7.14 -1.83
N VAL A 115 18.93 7.69 -2.94
CA VAL A 115 18.51 7.29 -4.30
C VAL A 115 18.89 5.84 -4.57
N VAL A 116 17.93 5.04 -5.05
CA VAL A 116 18.15 3.70 -5.60
C VAL A 116 17.99 3.76 -7.11
N LEU A 117 19.04 3.41 -7.86
CA LEU A 117 18.98 3.30 -9.32
C LEU A 117 18.71 1.85 -9.71
N ALA A 118 17.61 1.61 -10.42
CA ALA A 118 17.26 0.30 -10.95
C ALA A 118 17.49 0.27 -12.48
N ASP A 119 18.37 -0.62 -12.93
CA ASP A 119 18.54 -0.92 -14.35
C ASP A 119 17.54 -2.03 -14.74
N LEU A 120 16.70 -1.76 -15.74
CA LEU A 120 15.61 -2.63 -16.12
C LEU A 120 15.82 -3.19 -17.53
N PRO A 121 15.53 -4.49 -17.78
CA PRO A 121 15.55 -5.05 -19.12
C PRO A 121 14.73 -4.23 -20.13
N GLY A 122 15.20 -4.21 -21.38
CA GLY A 122 14.49 -3.48 -22.44
C GLY A 122 13.07 -4.03 -22.68
N LEU A 123 12.10 -3.15 -22.95
CA LEU A 123 10.71 -3.54 -23.23
C LEU A 123 10.53 -4.33 -24.54
N HIS A 124 11.58 -4.39 -25.37
CA HIS A 124 11.66 -5.20 -26.59
C HIS A 124 12.59 -6.41 -26.45
N ASP A 125 12.88 -6.84 -25.20
CA ASP A 125 13.64 -8.07 -24.96
C ASP A 125 12.87 -9.29 -25.53
N THR A 126 13.61 -10.22 -26.12
CA THR A 126 13.06 -11.46 -26.70
C THR A 126 12.52 -12.40 -25.62
N ASN A 127 12.93 -12.21 -24.36
CA ASN A 127 12.42 -12.92 -23.20
C ASN A 127 11.25 -12.15 -22.57
N LEU A 128 10.05 -12.63 -22.87
CA LEU A 128 8.79 -12.01 -22.42
C LEU A 128 8.58 -12.08 -20.90
N ALA A 129 9.22 -13.00 -20.18
CA ALA A 129 9.19 -13.01 -18.71
C ALA A 129 9.95 -11.82 -18.11
N ARG A 130 11.04 -11.36 -18.75
CA ARG A 130 11.78 -10.15 -18.34
C ARG A 130 10.99 -8.87 -18.61
N VAL A 131 10.30 -8.83 -19.75
CA VAL A 131 9.42 -7.71 -20.09
C VAL A 131 8.34 -7.56 -19.02
N ARG A 132 7.77 -8.67 -18.53
CA ARG A 132 6.80 -8.66 -17.43
C ARG A 132 7.39 -8.21 -16.09
N ALA A 133 8.55 -8.74 -15.69
CA ALA A 133 9.22 -8.32 -14.46
C ALA A 133 9.55 -6.81 -14.48
N THR A 134 9.96 -6.30 -15.65
CA THR A 134 10.17 -4.87 -15.89
C THR A 134 8.88 -4.08 -15.75
N GLN A 135 7.78 -4.56 -16.33
CA GLN A 135 6.46 -3.92 -16.21
C GLN A 135 5.96 -3.86 -14.76
N GLU A 136 6.14 -4.92 -13.98
CA GLU A 136 5.76 -4.95 -12.56
C GLU A 136 6.65 -4.03 -11.71
N TYR A 137 7.94 -3.93 -12.04
CA TYR A 137 8.87 -3.07 -11.30
C TYR A 137 8.65 -1.58 -11.58
N LEU A 138 8.35 -1.21 -12.83
CA LEU A 138 8.06 0.18 -13.24
C LEU A 138 6.88 0.79 -12.45
N LEU A 139 5.90 -0.03 -12.04
CA LEU A 139 4.76 0.40 -11.21
C LEU A 139 5.16 0.85 -9.80
N ARG A 140 6.37 0.53 -9.35
CA ARG A 140 6.89 0.87 -8.02
C ARG A 140 7.93 1.99 -8.05
N CYS A 141 8.23 2.55 -9.23
CA CYS A 141 9.24 3.58 -9.40
C CYS A 141 8.66 4.99 -9.24
N ASP A 142 9.33 5.84 -8.46
CA ASP A 142 8.97 7.26 -8.32
C ASP A 142 9.35 8.11 -9.54
N ASN A 143 10.43 7.71 -10.23
CA ASN A 143 10.94 8.41 -11.41
C ASN A 143 11.35 7.39 -12.48
N ILE A 144 11.06 7.70 -13.74
CA ILE A 144 11.42 6.84 -14.88
C ILE A 144 12.37 7.60 -15.80
N LEU A 145 13.58 7.07 -15.97
CA LEU A 145 14.58 7.59 -16.90
C LEU A 145 14.58 6.74 -18.17
N VAL A 146 14.16 7.32 -19.29
CA VAL A 146 14.18 6.65 -20.59
C VAL A 146 15.49 6.99 -21.31
N VAL A 147 16.35 5.99 -21.52
CA VAL A 147 17.70 6.18 -22.05
C VAL A 147 17.76 5.82 -23.53
N ALA A 148 18.26 6.72 -24.38
CA ALA A 148 18.44 6.48 -25.81
C ALA A 148 19.72 7.14 -26.36
N LYS A 149 20.20 6.70 -27.53
CA LYS A 149 21.29 7.40 -28.23
C LYS A 149 20.74 8.67 -28.88
N ILE A 150 21.46 9.78 -28.75
CA ILE A 150 20.99 11.08 -29.27
C ILE A 150 20.70 11.07 -30.79
N SER A 151 21.43 10.27 -31.56
CA SER A 151 21.23 10.13 -33.01
C SER A 151 19.91 9.46 -33.40
N ARG A 152 19.27 8.76 -32.47
CA ARG A 152 17.99 8.08 -32.66
C ARG A 152 16.85 8.71 -31.85
N ALA A 153 17.16 9.67 -30.97
CA ALA A 153 16.19 10.20 -30.01
C ALA A 153 14.90 10.77 -30.63
N ILE A 154 14.95 11.34 -31.84
CA ILE A 154 13.76 11.91 -32.51
C ILE A 154 13.03 10.87 -33.39
N THR A 155 13.78 9.92 -33.96
CA THR A 155 13.29 9.01 -35.02
C THR A 155 12.97 7.60 -34.52
N ASP A 156 13.37 7.24 -33.30
CA ASP A 156 13.23 5.89 -32.79
C ASP A 156 11.79 5.58 -32.37
N GLN A 157 11.13 4.71 -33.14
CA GLN A 157 9.80 4.21 -32.84
C GLN A 157 9.77 3.45 -31.50
N SER A 158 10.87 2.84 -31.06
CA SER A 158 11.01 2.19 -29.74
C SER A 158 10.97 3.20 -28.59
N LEU A 159 11.64 4.36 -28.74
CA LEU A 159 11.55 5.44 -27.76
C LEU A 159 10.12 5.97 -27.67
N LYS A 160 9.48 6.22 -28.83
CA LYS A 160 8.09 6.67 -28.89
C LYS A 160 7.13 5.66 -28.27
N SER A 161 7.32 4.37 -28.55
CA SER A 161 6.49 3.29 -28.01
C SER A 161 6.70 3.11 -26.51
N SER A 162 7.94 3.23 -26.01
CA SER A 162 8.25 3.14 -24.58
C SER A 162 7.68 4.34 -23.81
N LEU A 163 7.84 5.56 -24.34
CA LEU A 163 7.24 6.76 -23.74
C LEU A 163 5.71 6.71 -23.82
N PHE A 164 5.15 6.31 -24.96
CA PHE A 164 3.70 6.18 -25.13
C PHE A 164 3.14 5.07 -24.24
N TYR A 165 3.83 3.95 -24.06
CA TYR A 165 3.43 2.89 -23.13
C TYR A 165 3.38 3.41 -21.70
N VAL A 166 4.43 4.10 -21.25
CA VAL A 166 4.49 4.73 -19.91
C VAL A 166 3.37 5.76 -19.74
N LEU A 167 3.10 6.58 -20.76
CA LEU A 167 2.07 7.62 -20.71
C LEU A 167 0.62 7.09 -20.91
N SER A 168 0.41 6.01 -21.68
CA SER A 168 -0.93 5.51 -22.07
C SER A 168 -1.49 4.41 -21.17
N ARG A 169 -0.65 3.68 -20.43
CA ARG A 169 -1.09 2.65 -19.47
C ARG A 169 -1.00 3.07 -18.00
N HIS A 170 -0.24 4.12 -17.68
CA HIS A 170 -0.09 4.63 -16.31
C HIS A 170 -0.77 5.98 -16.07
N ILE A 171 -1.50 6.51 -17.07
CA ILE A 171 -2.50 7.56 -16.85
C ILE A 171 -3.89 6.93 -17.07
N PRO A 172 -4.50 6.31 -16.05
CA PRO A 172 -5.94 6.12 -16.06
C PRO A 172 -6.62 7.48 -16.28
N ILE A 173 -7.67 7.53 -17.10
CA ILE A 173 -8.52 8.72 -17.28
C ILE A 173 -9.06 9.23 -15.92
N ASP A 174 -9.12 8.37 -14.90
CA ASP A 174 -9.52 8.71 -13.52
C ASP A 174 -8.39 9.29 -12.63
N TRP A 175 -7.14 9.29 -13.09
CA TRP A 175 -5.98 9.84 -12.36
C TRP A 175 -5.85 11.37 -12.54
N GLU A 176 -6.48 11.93 -13.57
CA GLU A 176 -6.53 13.37 -13.82
C GLU A 176 -7.23 14.17 -12.71
N LYS A 177 -8.07 13.54 -11.89
CA LYS A 177 -8.87 14.23 -10.87
C LYS A 177 -8.43 13.97 -9.42
N SER A 178 -7.51 13.02 -9.18
CA SER A 178 -7.24 12.51 -7.82
C SER A 178 -5.78 12.54 -7.37
N GLY A 179 -4.79 12.73 -8.24
CA GLY A 179 -3.38 12.60 -7.81
C GLY A 179 -2.35 12.72 -8.92
N ALA A 180 -2.59 13.55 -9.93
CA ALA A 180 -1.63 13.80 -10.99
C ALA A 180 -0.39 14.56 -10.48
N GLN A 181 0.56 13.87 -9.80
CA GLN A 181 1.89 14.45 -9.56
C GLN A 181 3.04 13.52 -9.14
N ARG A 182 3.03 12.19 -9.42
CA ARG A 182 4.07 11.33 -8.79
C ARG A 182 4.96 10.44 -9.64
N ILE A 183 4.78 10.30 -10.95
CA ILE A 183 5.84 9.68 -11.79
C ILE A 183 6.42 10.76 -12.69
N LYS A 184 7.60 11.29 -12.33
CA LYS A 184 8.35 12.17 -13.23
C LYS A 184 9.06 11.30 -14.27
N VAL A 185 8.77 11.56 -15.54
CA VAL A 185 9.44 10.91 -16.67
C VAL A 185 10.50 11.87 -17.21
N ALA A 186 11.74 11.39 -17.34
CA ALA A 186 12.81 12.14 -18.00
C ALA A 186 13.48 11.30 -19.08
N VAL A 187 14.03 11.97 -20.10
CA VAL A 187 14.73 11.33 -21.21
C VAL A 187 16.23 11.63 -21.12
N VAL A 188 17.05 10.59 -21.19
CA VAL A 188 18.51 10.68 -21.19
C VAL A 188 19.05 10.31 -22.58
N CYS A 189 19.52 11.32 -23.32
CA CYS A 189 20.13 11.18 -24.64
C CYS A 189 21.65 10.99 -24.50
N THR A 190 22.11 9.75 -24.59
CA THR A 190 23.53 9.37 -24.50
C THR A 190 24.30 9.63 -25.79
N LYS A 191 25.64 9.60 -25.69
CA LYS A 191 26.59 9.83 -26.80
C LYS A 191 26.45 11.24 -27.39
N SER A 192 26.19 12.23 -26.54
CA SER A 192 26.01 13.61 -26.98
C SER A 192 27.28 14.22 -27.60
N GLU A 193 28.45 13.62 -27.40
CA GLU A 193 29.68 14.05 -28.07
C GLU A 193 29.78 13.67 -29.55
N GLU A 194 29.04 12.64 -29.99
CA GLU A 194 29.16 12.12 -31.35
C GLU A 194 28.44 13.06 -32.33
N ILE A 195 29.18 13.78 -33.18
CA ILE A 195 28.62 14.73 -34.14
C ILE A 195 29.27 14.64 -35.52
N ASN A 196 28.46 14.68 -36.57
CA ASN A 196 28.95 14.90 -37.93
C ASN A 196 29.00 16.41 -38.21
N VAL A 197 30.19 16.99 -38.16
CA VAL A 197 30.40 18.45 -38.28
C VAL A 197 29.84 19.02 -39.59
N ARG A 198 29.94 18.30 -40.71
CA ARG A 198 29.44 18.80 -42.01
C ARG A 198 27.92 18.91 -42.00
N THR A 199 27.25 17.87 -41.51
CA THR A 199 25.78 17.80 -41.43
C THR A 199 25.26 18.84 -40.43
N ALA A 200 25.89 18.92 -39.25
CA ALA A 200 25.53 19.88 -38.21
C ALA A 200 25.68 21.33 -38.67
N LYS A 201 26.70 21.66 -39.48
CA LYS A 201 26.81 23.00 -40.07
C LYS A 201 25.65 23.32 -40.99
N SER A 202 25.28 22.38 -41.87
CA SER A 202 24.14 22.56 -42.78
C SER A 202 22.83 22.76 -42.00
N GLU A 203 22.61 21.99 -40.95
CA GLU A 203 21.37 22.01 -40.17
C GLU A 203 21.26 23.23 -39.24
N PHE A 204 22.31 23.55 -38.49
CA PHE A 204 22.24 24.50 -37.36
C PHE A 204 22.87 25.87 -37.63
N CYS A 205 23.55 26.06 -38.76
CA CYS A 205 24.18 27.35 -39.12
C CYS A 205 23.46 28.01 -40.29
N GLY A 206 23.18 29.31 -40.16
CA GLY A 206 22.56 30.12 -41.23
C GLY A 206 21.63 31.22 -40.70
N PRO A 207 21.01 31.99 -41.60
CA PRO A 207 20.05 33.03 -41.23
C PRO A 207 18.89 32.41 -40.45
N ASN A 208 18.56 32.97 -39.28
CA ASN A 208 17.50 32.49 -38.37
C ASN A 208 17.70 31.07 -37.80
N LYS A 209 18.93 30.53 -37.82
CA LYS A 209 19.28 29.26 -37.18
C LYS A 209 20.00 29.47 -35.84
N LYS A 210 20.15 28.40 -35.05
CA LYS A 210 20.73 28.45 -33.70
C LYS A 210 22.13 29.07 -33.65
N ILE A 211 22.93 28.89 -34.70
CA ILE A 211 24.24 29.54 -34.84
C ILE A 211 24.18 30.53 -36.00
N SER A 212 24.41 31.82 -35.71
CA SER A 212 24.38 32.86 -36.73
C SER A 212 25.57 32.76 -37.70
N PRO A 213 25.44 33.29 -38.92
CA PRO A 213 26.54 33.38 -39.87
C PRO A 213 27.77 34.09 -39.31
N GLU A 214 27.57 35.14 -38.50
CA GLU A 214 28.64 35.92 -37.88
C GLU A 214 29.42 35.10 -36.84
N THR A 215 28.72 34.41 -35.95
CA THR A 215 29.35 33.53 -34.95
C THR A 215 30.14 32.41 -35.61
N MET A 216 29.61 31.82 -36.67
CA MET A 216 30.33 30.80 -37.45
C MET A 216 31.58 31.35 -38.13
N ALA A 217 31.46 32.52 -38.76
CA ALA A 217 32.59 33.19 -39.39
C ALA A 217 33.69 33.52 -38.36
N GLN A 218 33.33 33.92 -37.14
CA GLN A 218 34.28 34.17 -36.05
C GLN A 218 35.01 32.89 -35.62
N LEU A 219 34.29 31.78 -35.43
CA LEU A 219 34.88 30.49 -35.05
C LEU A 219 35.82 29.95 -36.13
N GLU A 220 35.45 30.07 -37.40
CA GLU A 220 36.29 29.67 -38.54
C GLU A 220 37.51 30.57 -38.70
N LYS A 221 37.34 31.89 -38.55
CA LYS A 221 38.44 32.86 -38.55
C LYS A 221 39.44 32.57 -37.44
N ALA A 222 39.00 32.18 -36.24
CA ALA A 222 39.89 31.79 -35.15
C ALA A 222 40.72 30.54 -35.48
N ILE A 223 40.13 29.56 -36.18
CA ILE A 223 40.83 28.36 -36.65
C ILE A 223 41.86 28.72 -37.73
N GLU A 224 41.50 29.55 -38.70
CA GLU A 224 42.41 29.95 -39.77
C GLU A 224 43.55 30.82 -39.23
N THR A 225 43.27 31.74 -38.33
CA THR A 225 44.29 32.56 -37.66
C THR A 225 45.32 31.68 -36.92
N ALA A 226 44.85 30.69 -36.16
CA ALA A 226 45.74 29.76 -35.45
C ALA A 226 46.51 28.83 -36.40
N LYS A 227 45.96 28.53 -37.57
CA LYS A 227 46.61 27.74 -38.63
C LYS A 227 47.70 28.56 -39.33
N SER A 228 47.42 29.81 -39.66
CA SER A 228 48.38 30.75 -40.26
C SER A 228 49.51 31.12 -39.30
N SER A 229 49.26 31.14 -37.98
CA SER A 229 50.29 31.40 -36.96
C SER A 229 51.14 30.17 -36.59
N GLY A 230 50.88 28.99 -37.16
CA GLY A 230 51.61 27.74 -36.85
C GLY A 230 51.32 27.14 -35.47
N ASP A 231 50.44 27.74 -34.66
CA ASP A 231 50.16 27.33 -33.29
C ASP A 231 49.22 26.12 -33.25
N ARG A 232 49.83 24.92 -33.18
CA ARG A 232 49.10 23.65 -33.15
C ARG A 232 48.18 23.51 -31.93
N ALA A 233 48.56 24.08 -30.78
CA ALA A 233 47.76 24.00 -29.56
C ALA A 233 46.52 24.87 -29.66
N ARG A 234 46.68 26.14 -30.06
CA ARG A 234 45.58 27.08 -30.28
C ARG A 234 44.64 26.62 -31.40
N LYS A 235 45.16 25.99 -32.45
CA LYS A 235 44.36 25.36 -33.50
C LYS A 235 43.49 24.22 -32.97
N LYS A 236 44.04 23.36 -32.10
CA LYS A 236 43.30 22.26 -31.47
C LYS A 236 42.18 22.78 -30.56
N VAL A 237 42.44 23.82 -29.76
CA VAL A 237 41.44 24.47 -28.90
C VAL A 237 40.34 25.13 -29.74
N SER A 238 40.71 25.87 -30.79
CA SER A 238 39.74 26.57 -31.65
C SER A 238 38.83 25.59 -32.41
N LYS A 239 39.39 24.47 -32.89
CA LYS A 239 38.59 23.37 -33.47
C LYS A 239 37.62 22.76 -32.45
N LYS A 240 38.08 22.56 -31.21
CA LYS A 240 37.23 22.00 -30.16
C LYS A 240 36.08 22.95 -29.79
N ARG A 241 36.32 24.26 -29.75
CA ARG A 241 35.27 25.28 -29.53
C ARG A 241 34.19 25.24 -30.60
N LEU A 242 34.58 25.12 -31.87
CA LEU A 242 33.61 24.95 -32.97
C LEU A 242 32.78 23.67 -32.80
N GLU A 243 33.43 22.55 -32.44
CA GLU A 243 32.75 21.27 -32.22
C GLU A 243 31.75 21.34 -31.05
N VAL A 244 32.14 21.95 -29.92
CA VAL A 244 31.26 22.17 -28.75
C VAL A 244 30.07 23.05 -29.12
N ALA A 245 30.27 24.13 -29.89
CA ALA A 245 29.17 25.00 -30.33
C ALA A 245 28.13 24.24 -31.18
N LEU A 246 28.58 23.38 -32.09
CA LEU A 246 27.70 22.54 -32.90
C LEU A 246 26.97 21.48 -32.07
N ILE A 247 27.66 20.84 -31.11
CA ILE A 247 27.05 19.86 -30.19
C ILE A 247 25.98 20.52 -29.33
N ARG A 248 26.26 21.70 -28.78
CA ARG A 248 25.30 22.47 -27.99
C ARG A 248 24.06 22.82 -28.81
N ALA A 249 24.23 23.31 -30.03
CA ALA A 249 23.12 23.61 -30.92
C ALA A 249 22.24 22.38 -31.22
N ARG A 250 22.87 21.21 -31.47
CA ARG A 250 22.14 19.96 -31.69
C ARG A 250 21.44 19.46 -30.43
N ASN A 251 22.08 19.49 -29.27
CA ASN A 251 21.49 19.08 -27.99
C ASN A 251 20.23 19.89 -27.70
N GLU A 252 20.30 21.20 -27.86
CA GLU A 252 19.16 22.10 -27.70
C GLU A 252 18.04 21.81 -28.68
N HIS A 253 18.38 21.51 -29.95
CA HIS A 253 17.39 21.11 -30.95
C HIS A 253 16.68 19.79 -30.57
N VAL A 254 17.42 18.76 -30.14
CA VAL A 254 16.85 17.48 -29.70
C VAL A 254 15.96 17.67 -28.49
N LYS A 255 16.45 18.41 -27.48
CA LYS A 255 15.68 18.76 -26.27
C LYS A 255 14.36 19.45 -26.61
N THR A 256 14.42 20.51 -27.42
CA THR A 256 13.23 21.28 -27.81
C THR A 256 12.26 20.43 -28.63
N SER A 257 12.77 19.57 -29.52
CA SER A 257 11.93 18.71 -30.37
C SER A 257 11.17 17.67 -29.55
N LEU A 258 11.85 16.99 -28.62
CA LEU A 258 11.20 16.05 -27.70
C LEU A 258 10.19 16.76 -26.80
N GLN A 259 10.57 17.91 -26.22
CA GLN A 259 9.65 18.68 -25.39
C GLN A 259 8.40 19.13 -26.16
N SER A 260 8.56 19.57 -27.41
CA SER A 260 7.43 19.96 -28.27
C SER A 260 6.56 18.77 -28.66
N GLU A 261 7.15 17.64 -29.06
CA GLU A 261 6.42 16.44 -29.48
C GLU A 261 5.55 15.86 -28.36
N TYR A 262 6.01 15.93 -27.11
CA TYR A 262 5.30 15.38 -25.95
C TYR A 262 4.55 16.42 -25.11
N SER A 263 4.62 17.71 -25.47
CA SER A 263 3.97 18.81 -24.74
C SER A 263 2.45 18.61 -24.57
N SER A 264 1.77 18.12 -25.61
CA SER A 264 0.32 17.85 -25.59
C SER A 264 -0.10 16.67 -24.70
N LYS A 265 0.86 15.84 -24.28
CA LYS A 265 0.63 14.61 -23.52
C LYS A 265 1.06 14.71 -22.05
N MET A 266 1.59 15.87 -21.65
CA MET A 266 2.03 16.15 -20.28
C MET A 266 1.03 17.09 -19.60
N ASN A 267 0.58 16.74 -18.39
CA ASN A 267 -0.34 17.57 -17.59
C ASN A 267 0.41 18.79 -17.01
N ASN A 268 0.54 19.86 -17.80
CA ASN A 268 1.18 21.16 -17.45
C ASN A 268 2.68 21.12 -17.06
N GLY A 269 3.37 19.98 -17.19
CA GLY A 269 4.82 19.83 -16.93
C GLY A 269 5.68 19.84 -18.20
N VAL A 270 6.93 20.29 -18.08
CA VAL A 270 7.94 20.19 -19.17
C VAL A 270 8.67 18.86 -19.04
N LEU A 271 8.79 18.11 -20.13
CA LEU A 271 9.59 16.89 -20.16
C LEU A 271 11.07 17.22 -19.91
N ASP A 272 11.66 16.62 -18.86
CA ASP A 272 13.08 16.73 -18.58
C ASP A 272 13.89 15.94 -19.62
N VAL A 273 14.82 16.61 -20.30
CA VAL A 273 15.68 15.98 -21.31
C VAL A 273 17.13 16.33 -21.03
N PHE A 274 17.94 15.30 -20.83
CA PHE A 274 19.36 15.40 -20.53
C PHE A 274 20.19 14.83 -21.69
N CYS A 275 21.02 15.64 -22.32
CA CYS A 275 21.96 15.17 -23.34
C CYS A 275 23.33 14.93 -22.69
N VAL A 276 23.74 13.67 -22.57
CA VAL A 276 24.88 13.28 -21.73
C VAL A 276 26.02 12.59 -22.50
N SER A 277 27.25 12.83 -22.02
CA SER A 277 28.49 12.26 -22.56
C SER A 277 29.38 11.72 -21.44
N ASN A 278 29.37 10.40 -21.25
CA ASN A 278 30.25 9.75 -20.27
C ASN A 278 31.73 9.94 -20.65
N SER A 279 32.06 9.85 -21.94
CA SER A 279 33.44 9.95 -22.42
C SER A 279 34.04 11.33 -22.17
N TRP A 280 33.25 12.41 -22.33
CA TRP A 280 33.70 13.74 -21.98
C TRP A 280 33.80 13.91 -20.47
N TYR A 281 32.80 13.45 -19.72
CA TYR A 281 32.80 13.57 -18.27
C TYR A 281 34.05 12.91 -17.65
N GLU A 282 34.31 11.64 -17.94
CA GLU A 282 35.48 10.90 -17.42
C GLU A 282 36.80 11.57 -17.80
N LYS A 283 36.97 11.87 -19.09
CA LYS A 283 38.21 12.45 -19.64
C LYS A 283 38.52 13.83 -19.08
N TYR A 284 37.52 14.69 -18.94
CA TYR A 284 37.71 16.09 -18.56
C TYR A 284 37.60 16.32 -17.07
N CYS A 285 36.91 15.44 -16.32
CA CYS A 285 36.95 15.41 -14.87
C CYS A 285 38.38 15.09 -14.38
N ALA A 286 39.02 14.06 -14.92
CA ALA A 286 40.42 13.72 -14.60
C ALA A 286 41.41 14.84 -14.93
N LYS A 287 41.05 15.75 -15.86
CA LYS A 287 41.88 16.88 -16.29
C LYS A 287 41.52 18.20 -15.60
N GLY A 288 40.52 18.21 -14.72
CA GLY A 288 40.04 19.42 -14.05
C GLY A 288 39.39 20.47 -14.97
N ASN A 289 38.97 20.10 -16.20
CA ASN A 289 38.37 21.04 -17.14
C ASN A 289 36.86 21.19 -16.84
N LYS A 290 36.54 22.16 -15.98
CA LYS A 290 35.16 22.42 -15.51
C LYS A 290 34.18 22.70 -16.66
N GLU A 291 34.60 23.45 -17.68
CA GLU A 291 33.75 23.81 -18.83
C GLU A 291 33.27 22.55 -19.58
N LEU A 292 34.20 21.66 -19.96
CA LEU A 292 33.85 20.45 -20.70
C LEU A 292 33.18 19.38 -19.83
N VAL A 293 33.41 19.42 -18.51
CA VAL A 293 32.63 18.62 -17.55
C VAL A 293 31.18 19.09 -17.51
N GLN A 294 30.91 20.40 -17.56
CA GLN A 294 29.54 20.91 -17.65
C GLN A 294 28.90 20.58 -19.01
N GLU A 295 29.63 20.74 -20.11
CA GLU A 295 29.13 20.38 -21.45
C GLU A 295 28.84 18.87 -21.61
N SER A 296 29.37 18.03 -20.72
CA SER A 296 29.04 16.60 -20.71
C SER A 296 27.60 16.30 -20.29
N GLY A 297 26.89 17.24 -19.67
CA GLY A 297 25.51 17.07 -19.18
C GLY A 297 25.34 16.15 -17.96
N ILE A 298 26.36 15.40 -17.56
CA ILE A 298 26.33 14.52 -16.38
C ILE A 298 26.11 15.29 -15.06
N PRO A 299 26.72 16.48 -14.83
CA PRO A 299 26.45 17.25 -13.62
C PRO A 299 24.96 17.63 -13.47
N ALA A 300 24.31 18.06 -14.55
CA ALA A 300 22.89 18.41 -14.55
C ALA A 300 22.00 17.18 -14.27
N LEU A 301 22.34 16.02 -14.84
CA LEU A 301 21.63 14.77 -14.55
C LEU A 301 21.80 14.35 -13.08
N ARG A 302 22.99 14.50 -12.50
CA ARG A 302 23.22 14.21 -11.07
C ARG A 302 22.44 15.17 -10.18
N GLN A 303 22.43 16.46 -10.52
CA GLN A 303 21.66 17.46 -9.80
C GLN A 303 20.17 17.11 -9.79
N PHE A 304 19.62 16.67 -10.92
CA PHE A 304 18.24 16.19 -11.01
C PHE A 304 17.95 15.02 -10.06
N CYS A 305 18.84 14.02 -9.99
CA CYS A 305 18.69 12.90 -9.05
C CYS A 305 18.71 13.38 -7.59
N HIS A 306 19.55 14.36 -7.25
CA HIS A 306 19.63 14.91 -5.89
C HIS A 306 18.41 15.77 -5.52
N THR A 307 17.93 16.63 -6.42
CA THR A 307 16.76 17.48 -6.16
C THR A 307 15.48 16.67 -6.00
N THR A 308 15.39 15.53 -6.69
CA THR A 308 14.24 14.62 -6.58
C THR A 308 14.04 14.13 -5.14
N VAL A 309 15.13 13.81 -4.43
CA VAL A 309 15.09 13.41 -3.03
C VAL A 309 14.75 14.58 -2.10
N ALA A 310 15.32 15.75 -2.37
CA ALA A 310 15.04 16.97 -1.58
C ALA A 310 13.57 17.40 -1.65
N ASP A 311 12.92 17.27 -2.81
CA ASP A 311 11.49 17.54 -2.98
C ASP A 311 10.61 16.58 -2.16
N ILE A 312 10.98 15.30 -2.11
CA ILE A 312 10.27 14.27 -1.34
C ILE A 312 10.38 14.58 0.15
N HIS A 313 11.59 14.85 0.65
CA HIS A 313 11.80 15.20 2.06
C HIS A 313 11.23 16.56 2.45
N LEU A 314 11.23 17.55 1.55
CA LEU A 314 10.52 18.82 1.76
C LEU A 314 9.00 18.58 1.88
N SER A 315 8.44 17.69 1.06
CA SER A 315 7.03 17.32 1.15
C SER A 315 6.75 16.59 2.47
N GLU A 316 7.62 15.68 2.91
CA GLU A 316 7.51 14.99 4.19
C GLU A 316 7.62 15.95 5.37
N ALA A 317 8.60 16.86 5.37
CA ALA A 317 8.74 17.90 6.38
C ALA A 317 7.53 18.85 6.42
N LYS A 318 6.97 19.23 5.27
CA LYS A 318 5.72 20.02 5.18
C LYS A 318 4.51 19.24 5.68
N GLN A 319 4.40 17.95 5.35
CA GLN A 319 3.35 17.05 5.82
C GLN A 319 3.48 16.72 7.30
N PHE A 320 4.66 16.86 7.89
CA PHE A 320 4.90 16.67 9.32
C PHE A 320 4.65 17.95 10.12
N LEU A 321 5.18 19.10 9.66
CA LEU A 321 5.09 20.39 10.33
C LEU A 321 3.68 21.00 10.24
N GLY A 322 2.99 20.86 9.11
CA GLY A 322 1.65 21.42 8.92
C GLY A 322 0.63 20.89 9.95
N PRO A 323 0.47 19.56 10.08
CA PRO A 323 -0.41 18.96 11.08
C PRO A 323 0.04 19.17 12.53
N LYS A 324 1.35 19.11 12.83
CA LYS A 324 1.85 19.36 14.20
C LYS A 324 1.62 20.80 14.65
N LEU A 325 1.91 21.79 13.79
CA LEU A 325 1.66 23.20 14.11
C LEU A 325 0.16 23.47 14.23
N SER A 326 -0.66 22.90 13.34
CA SER A 326 -2.12 22.98 13.44
C SER A 326 -2.63 22.34 14.73
N SER A 327 -2.05 21.22 15.16
CA SER A 327 -2.38 20.56 16.43
C SER A 327 -2.02 21.42 17.64
N ILE A 328 -0.89 22.12 17.62
CA ILE A 328 -0.46 23.03 18.69
C ILE A 328 -1.41 24.23 18.76
N LEU A 329 -1.75 24.82 17.61
CA LEU A 329 -2.65 25.96 17.51
C LEU A 329 -4.08 25.59 17.93
N ASN A 330 -4.55 24.41 17.54
CA ASN A 330 -5.85 23.87 17.97
C ASN A 330 -5.85 23.53 19.47
N SER A 331 -4.71 23.13 20.03
CA SER A 331 -4.58 22.91 21.49
C SER A 331 -4.65 24.22 22.27
N LEU A 332 -4.04 25.29 21.74
CA LEU A 332 -4.15 26.64 22.29
C LEU A 332 -5.59 27.17 22.20
N GLU A 333 -6.27 26.91 21.08
CA GLU A 333 -7.68 27.24 20.88
C GLU A 333 -8.59 26.48 21.87
N LEU A 334 -8.40 25.16 21.99
CA LEU A 334 -9.15 24.32 22.93
C LEU A 334 -8.90 24.69 24.39
N PHE A 335 -7.67 25.09 24.72
CA PHE A 335 -7.32 25.58 26.05
C PHE A 335 -8.02 26.93 26.35
N ALA A 336 -8.01 27.86 25.40
CA ALA A 336 -8.73 29.13 25.50
C ALA A 336 -10.23 28.89 25.71
N GLN A 337 -10.83 27.98 24.94
CA GLN A 337 -12.23 27.60 25.05
C GLN A 337 -12.56 26.87 26.37
N ALA A 338 -11.67 26.01 26.85
CA ALA A 338 -11.84 25.26 28.11
C ALA A 338 -11.80 26.19 29.33
N MET A 339 -10.95 27.22 29.30
CA MET A 339 -10.93 28.29 30.30
C MET A 339 -12.24 29.07 30.32
N THR A 340 -12.81 29.39 29.15
CA THR A 340 -14.12 30.05 29.04
C THR A 340 -15.23 29.19 29.65
N ARG A 341 -15.22 27.88 29.39
CA ARG A 341 -16.24 26.94 29.88
C ARG A 341 -16.15 26.67 31.38
N ARG A 342 -14.94 26.65 31.97
CA ARG A 342 -14.73 26.35 33.39
C ARG A 342 -15.21 27.48 34.30
N GLN A 343 -15.12 28.73 33.87
CA GLN A 343 -15.62 29.89 34.62
C GLN A 343 -17.16 30.02 34.56
N VAL A 344 -17.80 29.68 33.43
CA VAL A 344 -19.27 29.61 33.32
C VAL A 344 -19.86 28.60 34.30
N ARG A 345 -19.10 27.54 34.64
CA ARG A 345 -19.55 26.45 35.52
C ARG A 345 -19.39 26.72 37.02
N GLN A 346 -18.63 27.74 37.43
CA GLN A 346 -18.34 28.02 38.84
C GLN A 346 -19.13 29.19 39.46
N GLY A 347 -20.09 29.79 38.73
CA GLY A 347 -21.08 30.69 39.35
C GLY A 347 -20.51 31.94 40.03
N ILE A 348 -19.38 32.48 39.57
CA ILE A 348 -18.90 33.80 40.00
C ILE A 348 -19.70 34.85 39.23
N GLU A 349 -20.84 35.26 39.79
CA GLU A 349 -21.72 36.27 39.20
C GLU A 349 -21.56 37.66 39.84
N ALA A 350 -20.48 37.92 40.57
CA ALA A 350 -20.18 39.28 41.02
C ALA A 350 -18.67 39.55 41.01
N CYS A 351 -18.23 40.36 40.05
CA CYS A 351 -17.29 41.50 40.19
C CYS A 351 -16.39 41.76 38.96
N LEU A 352 -16.60 41.14 37.79
CA LEU A 352 -15.82 41.44 36.59
C LEU A 352 -16.74 41.77 35.42
N ASP A 353 -16.59 42.98 34.87
CA ASP A 353 -17.32 43.46 33.71
C ASP A 353 -17.06 42.56 32.50
N ARG A 354 -17.97 41.58 32.33
CA ARG A 354 -17.93 40.45 31.39
C ARG A 354 -17.59 40.86 29.96
N VAL A 355 -17.89 42.09 29.56
CA VAL A 355 -17.80 42.55 28.17
C VAL A 355 -16.37 42.92 27.77
N SER A 356 -15.57 43.43 28.71
CA SER A 356 -14.23 43.96 28.41
C SER A 356 -13.16 42.86 28.20
N ILE A 357 -13.28 41.76 28.94
CA ILE A 357 -12.38 40.60 28.85
C ILE A 357 -12.77 39.70 27.65
N TYR A 358 -14.07 39.49 27.41
CA TYR A 358 -14.55 38.74 26.24
C TYR A 358 -14.09 39.34 24.92
N ARG A 359 -14.20 40.67 24.78
CA ARG A 359 -13.80 41.37 23.55
C ARG A 359 -12.30 41.25 23.28
N LYS A 360 -11.46 41.25 24.33
CA LYS A 360 -10.01 41.10 24.19
C LYS A 360 -9.57 39.65 23.95
N LEU A 361 -10.32 38.67 24.46
CA LEU A 361 -10.09 37.25 24.18
C LEU A 361 -10.47 36.89 22.74
N ASP A 362 -11.58 37.44 22.22
CA ASP A 362 -11.96 37.33 20.81
C ASP A 362 -10.93 38.00 19.89
N ASP A 363 -10.43 39.19 20.26
CA ASP A 363 -9.38 39.89 19.51
C ASP A 363 -8.06 39.08 19.45
N PHE A 364 -7.72 38.36 20.52
CA PHE A 364 -6.54 37.51 20.55
C PHE A 364 -6.75 36.24 19.72
N ALA A 365 -7.88 35.54 19.91
CA ALA A 365 -8.24 34.36 19.12
C ALA A 365 -8.32 34.66 17.62
N GLY A 366 -8.77 35.87 17.24
CA GLY A 366 -8.82 36.34 15.85
C GLY A 366 -7.45 36.59 15.19
N LYS A 367 -6.38 36.81 15.97
CA LYS A 367 -5.02 37.05 15.44
C LYS A 367 -4.18 35.78 15.27
N VAL A 368 -4.55 34.70 15.95
CA VAL A 368 -3.83 33.41 15.94
C VAL A 368 -3.70 32.77 14.53
N PRO A 369 -4.71 32.81 13.64
CA PRO A 369 -4.57 32.28 12.28
C PRO A 369 -3.53 33.02 11.43
N GLN A 370 -3.41 34.34 11.61
CA GLN A 370 -2.42 35.15 10.88
C GLN A 370 -0.98 34.83 11.31
N LEU A 371 -0.75 34.58 12.61
CA LEU A 371 0.55 34.12 13.13
C LEU A 371 0.93 32.75 12.55
N ALA A 372 -0.03 31.83 12.47
CA ALA A 372 0.16 30.50 11.88
C ALA A 372 0.53 30.55 10.39
N ASP A 373 -0.16 31.39 9.63
CA ASP A 373 0.09 31.58 8.20
C ASP A 373 1.43 32.27 7.94
N THR A 374 1.78 33.26 8.77
CA THR A 374 3.07 33.96 8.70
C THR A 374 4.23 33.01 8.97
N PHE A 375 4.12 32.14 9.97
CA PHE A 375 5.13 31.12 10.25
C PHE A 375 5.29 30.13 9.10
N ARG A 376 4.18 29.60 8.58
CA ARG A 376 4.19 28.65 7.45
C ARG A 376 4.85 29.25 6.22
N CYS A 377 4.59 30.52 5.95
CA CYS A 377 5.14 31.26 4.81
C CYS A 377 6.64 31.56 5.02
N ASN A 378 7.03 32.04 6.20
CA ASN A 378 8.42 32.38 6.51
C ASN A 378 9.31 31.13 6.58
N PHE A 379 8.82 30.03 7.15
CA PHE A 379 9.52 28.75 7.16
C PHE A 379 9.71 28.20 5.74
N SER A 380 8.65 28.22 4.90
CA SER A 380 8.76 27.78 3.51
C SER A 380 9.72 28.65 2.71
N THR A 381 9.71 29.96 2.93
CA THR A 381 10.58 30.91 2.22
C THR A 381 12.04 30.78 2.66
N CYS A 382 12.32 30.77 3.96
CA CYS A 382 13.66 30.55 4.52
C CYS A 382 14.23 29.20 4.07
N PHE A 383 13.45 28.12 4.16
CA PHE A 383 13.91 26.78 3.76
C PHE A 383 14.18 26.69 2.25
N GLN A 384 13.36 27.34 1.41
CA GLN A 384 13.60 27.40 -0.03
C GLN A 384 14.80 28.29 -0.39
N GLU A 385 14.92 29.47 0.20
CA GLU A 385 16.01 30.40 -0.09
C GLU A 385 17.37 29.88 0.39
N GLN A 386 17.45 29.28 1.58
CA GLN A 386 18.72 28.79 2.13
C GLN A 386 19.20 27.53 1.39
N ILE A 387 18.30 26.60 1.05
CA ILE A 387 18.67 25.39 0.29
C ILE A 387 18.99 25.72 -1.17
N LEU A 388 18.22 26.56 -1.86
CA LEU A 388 18.46 26.83 -3.28
C LEU A 388 19.67 27.75 -3.54
N LYS A 389 20.08 28.55 -2.55
CA LYS A 389 21.10 29.61 -2.72
C LYS A 389 22.46 29.26 -2.11
N TYR A 390 22.54 28.38 -1.10
CA TYR A 390 23.76 28.12 -0.31
C TYR A 390 24.24 26.67 -0.30
N PHE A 391 23.94 25.86 -1.33
CA PHE A 391 24.41 24.47 -1.47
C PHE A 391 25.95 24.29 -1.53
N GLU A 392 26.75 25.31 -1.20
CA GLU A 392 28.20 25.14 -1.00
C GLU A 392 28.71 25.40 0.43
N PHE A 393 28.14 26.25 1.29
CA PHE A 393 28.69 26.42 2.66
C PHE A 393 27.66 26.97 3.66
N SER A 394 27.69 26.40 4.88
CA SER A 394 27.08 26.87 6.15
C SER A 394 25.69 26.35 6.53
N TRP A 395 25.62 25.06 6.88
CA TRP A 395 24.50 24.44 7.63
C TRP A 395 24.27 25.06 9.01
N ASP A 396 25.30 25.65 9.60
CA ASP A 396 25.23 26.30 10.91
C ASP A 396 24.28 27.53 10.88
N ILE A 397 24.13 28.18 9.71
CA ILE A 397 23.19 29.31 9.51
C ILE A 397 21.73 28.83 9.52
N VAL A 398 21.45 27.63 8.99
CA VAL A 398 20.09 27.08 8.99
C VAL A 398 19.69 26.62 10.40
N GLU A 399 20.63 26.04 11.16
CA GLU A 399 20.41 25.72 12.58
C GLU A 399 20.14 26.99 13.41
N ASP A 400 20.89 28.07 13.16
CA ASP A 400 20.73 29.37 13.83
C ASP A 400 19.44 30.11 13.41
N GLU A 401 19.06 30.08 12.12
CA GLU A 401 17.83 30.71 11.62
C GLU A 401 16.57 29.98 12.06
N VAL A 402 16.56 28.64 12.09
CA VAL A 402 15.44 27.85 12.64
C VAL A 402 15.25 28.16 14.13
N SER A 403 16.35 28.25 14.88
CA SER A 403 16.32 28.62 16.30
C SER A 403 15.85 30.06 16.50
N GLY A 404 16.27 31.00 15.65
CA GLY A 404 15.82 32.39 15.67
C GLY A 404 14.35 32.58 15.29
N LEU A 405 13.83 31.77 14.37
CA LEU A 405 12.44 31.81 13.95
C LEU A 405 11.50 31.26 15.03
N VAL A 406 11.92 30.19 15.73
CA VAL A 406 11.21 29.68 16.91
C VAL A 406 11.28 30.67 18.08
N SER A 407 12.43 31.33 18.31
CA SER A 407 12.56 32.32 19.40
C SER A 407 11.71 33.57 19.15
N THR A 408 11.55 33.99 17.89
CA THR A 408 10.70 35.12 17.51
C THR A 408 9.23 34.85 17.85
N ILE A 409 8.74 33.63 17.54
CA ILE A 409 7.36 33.22 17.85
C ILE A 409 7.14 33.05 19.34
N LEU A 410 8.12 32.45 20.04
CA LEU A 410 8.09 32.33 21.48
C LEU A 410 8.00 33.72 22.12
N GLY A 411 8.80 34.68 21.64
CA GLY A 411 8.78 36.06 22.11
C GLY A 411 7.45 36.78 21.85
N GLU A 412 6.84 36.59 20.67
CA GLU A 412 5.52 37.18 20.38
C GLU A 412 4.41 36.55 21.25
N ALA A 413 4.43 35.23 21.44
CA ALA A 413 3.48 34.53 22.29
C ALA A 413 3.66 34.90 23.78
N GLU A 414 4.90 35.00 24.26
CA GLU A 414 5.24 35.43 25.62
C GLU A 414 4.82 36.88 25.87
N ALA A 415 5.08 37.80 24.94
CA ALA A 415 4.67 39.21 25.06
C ALA A 415 3.13 39.35 25.18
N HIS A 416 2.37 38.51 24.47
CA HIS A 416 0.91 38.50 24.57
C HIS A 416 0.41 37.90 25.88
N LEU A 417 1.06 36.87 26.40
CA LEU A 417 0.74 36.27 27.71
C LEU A 417 1.10 37.20 28.87
N GLU A 418 2.20 37.95 28.78
CA GLU A 418 2.60 38.96 29.76
C GLU A 418 1.64 40.15 29.80
N ALA A 419 1.21 40.63 28.62
CA ALA A 419 0.18 41.65 28.53
C ALA A 419 -1.16 41.19 29.14
N PHE A 420 -1.45 39.89 29.09
CA PHE A 420 -2.64 39.29 29.70
C PHE A 420 -2.48 39.10 31.22
N GLU A 421 -1.31 38.70 31.70
CA GLU A 421 -0.98 38.58 33.12
C GLU A 421 -1.09 39.93 33.84
N ALA A 422 -0.55 41.00 33.24
CA ALA A 422 -0.63 42.36 33.77
C ALA A 422 -2.08 42.85 33.97
N VAL A 423 -2.98 42.45 33.07
CA VAL A 423 -4.41 42.80 33.13
C VAL A 423 -5.13 42.02 34.24
N ILE A 424 -4.74 40.77 34.50
CA ILE A 424 -5.30 39.96 35.57
C ILE A 424 -4.85 40.45 36.94
N GLN A 425 -3.58 40.84 37.08
CA GLN A 425 -3.05 41.41 38.32
C GLN A 425 -3.70 42.75 38.68
N ASP A 426 -4.05 43.58 37.68
CA ASP A 426 -4.69 44.88 37.87
C ASP A 426 -6.18 44.76 38.27
N LYS A 427 -6.90 43.76 37.73
CA LYS A 427 -8.38 43.73 37.78
C LYS A 427 -9.02 42.61 38.58
N ALA A 428 -8.28 41.55 38.95
CA ALA A 428 -8.83 40.44 39.71
C ALA A 428 -8.60 40.60 41.23
N PRO A 429 -9.51 40.12 42.10
CA PRO A 429 -9.29 40.10 43.54
C PRO A 429 -8.02 39.32 43.91
N THR A 430 -7.27 39.79 44.91
CA THR A 430 -5.89 39.35 45.24
C THR A 430 -5.74 37.83 45.39
N ASP A 431 -6.73 37.16 45.98
CA ASP A 431 -6.72 35.71 46.21
C ASP A 431 -6.93 34.90 44.90
N CYS A 432 -7.66 35.46 43.94
CA CYS A 432 -7.88 34.86 42.61
C CYS A 432 -6.75 35.18 41.63
N ALA A 433 -6.25 36.42 41.67
CA ALA A 433 -5.13 36.88 40.84
C ALA A 433 -3.89 36.00 41.06
N THR A 434 -3.59 35.65 42.31
CA THR A 434 -2.40 34.86 42.67
C THR A 434 -2.43 33.44 42.08
N THR A 435 -3.59 32.77 42.10
CA THR A 435 -3.74 31.40 41.56
C THR A 435 -3.79 31.41 40.03
N LEU A 436 -4.43 32.42 39.42
CA LEU A 436 -4.50 32.58 37.96
C LEU A 436 -3.14 32.93 37.35
N VAL A 437 -2.41 33.86 37.97
CA VAL A 437 -1.05 34.22 37.58
C VAL A 437 -0.13 33.00 37.65
N LYS A 438 -0.16 32.22 38.73
CA LYS A 438 0.60 30.96 38.84
C LYS A 438 0.24 29.95 37.76
N SER A 439 -1.02 29.87 37.35
CA SER A 439 -1.46 28.97 36.28
C SER A 439 -0.99 29.44 34.91
N ILE A 440 -1.03 30.74 34.63
CA ILE A 440 -0.52 31.33 33.38
C ILE A 440 1.00 31.14 33.32
N ASP A 441 1.68 31.33 34.44
CA ASP A 441 3.12 31.20 34.56
C ASP A 441 3.58 29.73 34.37
N LEU A 442 2.76 28.76 34.82
CA LEU A 442 2.97 27.34 34.57
C LEU A 442 2.77 27.00 33.07
N GLN A 443 1.74 27.56 32.44
CA GLN A 443 1.43 27.35 31.02
C GLN A 443 2.48 27.99 30.11
N ARG A 444 3.00 29.18 30.47
CA ARG A 444 4.14 29.81 29.80
C ARG A 444 5.36 28.90 29.82
N LYS A 445 5.67 28.29 30.98
CA LYS A 445 6.78 27.34 31.14
C LYS A 445 6.58 26.05 30.32
N LEU A 446 5.34 25.54 30.25
CA LEU A 446 4.98 24.40 29.41
C LEU A 446 5.12 24.70 27.92
N LEU A 447 4.61 25.85 27.46
CA LEU A 447 4.76 26.32 26.08
C LEU A 447 6.23 26.49 25.70
N GLY A 448 7.02 27.14 26.55
CA GLY A 448 8.46 27.28 26.36
C GLY A 448 9.18 25.93 26.34
N TYR A 449 8.79 24.98 27.19
CA TYR A 449 9.36 23.63 27.19
C TYR A 449 9.06 22.86 25.90
N ASP A 450 7.81 22.90 25.43
CA ASP A 450 7.35 22.18 24.23
C ASP A 450 7.93 22.77 22.94
N LEU A 451 8.00 24.10 22.83
CA LEU A 451 8.63 24.76 21.69
C LEU A 451 10.15 24.52 21.66
N ASN A 452 10.82 24.56 22.80
CA ASN A 452 12.24 24.22 22.87
C ASN A 452 12.49 22.73 22.62
N ARG A 453 11.58 21.83 22.99
CA ARG A 453 11.66 20.40 22.64
C ARG A 453 11.50 20.20 21.14
N LEU A 454 10.53 20.86 20.51
CA LEU A 454 10.30 20.79 19.07
C LEU A 454 11.46 21.39 18.27
N ALA A 455 12.04 22.50 18.74
CA ALA A 455 13.27 23.05 18.16
C ALA A 455 14.43 22.06 18.26
N ARG A 456 14.61 21.39 19.40
CA ARG A 456 15.64 20.35 19.56
C ARG A 456 15.41 19.15 18.65
N GLU A 457 14.18 18.64 18.54
CA GLU A 457 13.84 17.53 17.64
C GLU A 457 14.09 17.92 16.17
N LEU A 458 13.71 19.13 15.76
CA LEU A 458 13.95 19.63 14.41
C LEU A 458 15.44 19.82 14.13
N VAL A 459 16.19 20.36 15.09
CA VAL A 459 17.65 20.48 15.02
C VAL A 459 18.32 19.10 15.04
N GLU A 460 17.79 18.11 15.75
CA GLU A 460 18.29 16.74 15.77
C GLU A 460 18.05 16.01 14.44
N GLU A 461 16.92 16.25 13.78
CA GLU A 461 16.61 15.77 12.43
C GLU A 461 17.49 16.47 11.38
N VAL A 462 17.66 17.79 11.45
CA VAL A 462 18.62 18.53 10.62
C VAL A 462 20.06 18.07 10.89
N ARG A 463 20.41 17.74 12.13
CA ARG A 463 21.71 17.16 12.50
C ARG A 463 21.83 15.69 12.11
N ALA A 464 20.75 14.93 12.00
CA ALA A 464 20.75 13.59 11.43
C ALA A 464 21.02 13.69 9.91
N LEU A 465 20.34 14.59 9.22
CA LEU A 465 20.61 14.97 7.82
C LEU A 465 22.08 15.40 7.63
N ARG A 466 22.62 16.24 8.54
CA ARG A 466 24.04 16.64 8.59
C ARG A 466 24.98 15.46 8.84
N ARG A 467 24.67 14.57 9.80
CA ARG A 467 25.45 13.35 10.09
C ARG A 467 25.56 12.44 8.86
N TYR A 468 24.48 12.31 8.10
CA TYR A 468 24.47 11.55 6.85
C TYR A 468 25.11 12.30 5.66
N ALA A 469 25.14 13.63 5.69
CA ALA A 469 25.72 14.47 4.63
C ALA A 469 27.21 14.84 4.81
N LEU A 470 27.76 14.82 6.04
CA LEU A 470 29.10 15.40 6.35
C LEU A 470 30.11 14.46 7.00
N GLU A 471 29.83 13.18 7.28
CA GLU A 471 30.92 12.28 7.72
C GLU A 471 31.88 11.95 6.56
N ALA A 472 33.07 12.53 6.65
CA ALA A 472 34.27 11.98 6.03
C ALA A 472 34.80 10.87 6.95
N ASN A 473 34.99 9.64 6.45
CA ASN A 473 36.17 8.86 6.85
C ASN A 473 36.50 7.71 5.89
N HIS A 474 37.81 7.58 5.77
CA HIS A 474 38.64 6.72 4.95
C HIS A 474 38.50 5.21 5.24
N SER A 475 38.90 4.41 4.25
CA SER A 475 38.96 2.95 4.25
C SER A 475 39.88 2.30 5.31
N SER A 476 39.54 1.06 5.73
CA SER A 476 40.40 -0.08 6.16
C SER A 476 40.68 -0.38 7.66
N PHE A 477 40.37 -1.65 8.02
CA PHE A 477 40.99 -2.58 8.99
C PHE A 477 40.41 -2.79 10.42
N ILE A 478 40.58 -4.04 10.85
CA ILE A 478 40.02 -4.87 11.94
C ILE A 478 40.20 -4.34 13.37
N LEU A 479 39.21 -4.63 14.24
CA LEU A 479 39.35 -5.10 15.65
C LEU A 479 37.95 -5.57 16.12
N GLU A 480 37.62 -6.86 16.26
CA GLU A 480 38.28 -7.91 17.07
C GLU A 480 38.33 -7.53 18.55
N ASP A 481 37.18 -7.34 19.23
CA ASP A 481 37.11 -7.44 20.73
C ASP A 481 35.70 -7.33 21.39
N MET A 482 34.61 -7.78 20.76
CA MET A 482 33.27 -7.75 21.42
C MET A 482 32.49 -9.07 21.31
N VAL A 483 33.20 -10.19 21.18
CA VAL A 483 32.64 -11.56 21.17
C VAL A 483 32.65 -12.29 22.54
N PRO A 484 33.36 -11.88 23.61
CA PRO A 484 33.30 -12.64 24.87
C PRO A 484 32.23 -12.21 25.90
N VAL A 485 31.62 -11.02 25.77
CA VAL A 485 30.80 -10.45 26.88
C VAL A 485 29.35 -10.93 26.91
N TYR A 486 28.82 -11.50 25.83
CA TYR A 486 27.43 -11.99 25.80
C TYR A 486 27.26 -13.50 26.02
N ARG A 487 28.35 -14.23 26.31
CA ARG A 487 28.32 -15.69 26.53
C ARG A 487 28.32 -16.14 27.99
N SER A 488 28.09 -15.26 28.96
CA SER A 488 27.99 -15.68 30.36
C SER A 488 26.96 -14.88 31.13
N ALA A 489 25.69 -15.02 30.75
CA ALA A 489 24.58 -14.79 31.67
C ALA A 489 23.44 -15.74 31.34
N PHE A 490 23.22 -16.67 32.26
CA PHE A 490 21.98 -17.42 32.50
C PHE A 490 21.69 -18.67 31.67
N ALA A 491 22.40 -19.74 32.04
CA ALA A 491 21.82 -21.08 32.15
C ALA A 491 21.39 -21.31 33.62
N GLN A 492 20.11 -21.65 33.87
CA GLN A 492 19.67 -22.68 34.84
C GLN A 492 18.15 -22.95 34.82
N SER A 493 17.83 -24.24 34.59
CA SER A 493 16.71 -25.08 35.06
C SER A 493 15.24 -24.82 34.67
N VAL A 494 14.80 -25.55 33.62
CA VAL A 494 13.86 -26.70 33.60
C VAL A 494 12.89 -26.92 34.79
N ALA A 495 11.57 -26.99 34.51
CA ALA A 495 10.68 -28.18 34.65
C ALA A 495 9.19 -27.80 34.82
N ILE A 496 8.27 -28.35 34.01
CA ILE A 496 7.22 -29.32 34.40
C ILE A 496 6.17 -29.50 33.28
N SER A 497 5.83 -30.77 33.12
CA SER A 497 4.95 -31.53 32.24
C SER A 497 3.56 -31.01 31.84
N ALA A 498 3.23 -31.40 30.59
CA ALA A 498 2.00 -31.99 30.08
C ALA A 498 0.79 -32.14 31.04
N LEU A 499 -0.35 -31.62 30.57
CA LEU A 499 -1.69 -32.10 30.94
C LEU A 499 -2.60 -31.98 29.71
N CYS A 500 -2.76 -33.10 28.98
CA CYS A 500 -3.95 -33.31 28.18
C CYS A 500 -5.14 -33.30 29.13
N THR A 501 -6.04 -32.34 28.95
CA THR A 501 -7.37 -32.37 29.57
C THR A 501 -8.40 -32.32 28.47
N THR A 502 -9.15 -33.41 28.37
CA THR A 502 -10.42 -33.51 27.68
C THR A 502 -11.40 -32.50 28.30
N VAL A 503 -11.82 -31.48 27.55
CA VAL A 503 -12.89 -30.57 27.96
C VAL A 503 -14.17 -30.93 27.21
N SER A 504 -15.18 -31.23 28.00
CA SER A 504 -16.59 -31.36 27.63
C SER A 504 -17.12 -30.07 26.98
N ALA A 505 -17.84 -30.22 25.86
CA ALA A 505 -18.61 -29.23 25.08
C ALA A 505 -18.79 -27.83 25.71
N GLY A 506 -17.84 -26.93 25.41
CA GLY A 506 -17.95 -25.48 25.63
C GLY A 506 -18.08 -24.73 24.29
N ASN A 507 -18.29 -23.41 24.32
CA ASN A 507 -18.27 -22.59 23.11
C ASN A 507 -16.92 -22.80 22.37
N PRO A 508 -16.91 -23.28 21.11
CA PRO A 508 -15.69 -23.62 20.36
C PRO A 508 -14.75 -22.43 20.11
N LEU A 509 -15.23 -21.20 20.33
CA LEU A 509 -14.45 -19.97 20.19
C LEU A 509 -13.85 -19.49 21.51
N ALA A 510 -14.37 -19.93 22.66
CA ALA A 510 -13.98 -19.48 23.99
C ALA A 510 -12.79 -20.29 24.54
N THR A 511 -11.66 -20.29 23.83
CA THR A 511 -10.44 -21.01 24.24
C THR A 511 -9.54 -20.15 25.14
N GLU A 512 -8.65 -20.79 25.92
CA GLU A 512 -7.65 -20.05 26.70
C GLU A 512 -6.70 -19.24 25.80
N ASP A 513 -6.32 -19.80 24.65
CA ASP A 513 -5.46 -19.12 23.67
C ASP A 513 -6.16 -17.89 23.08
N GLN A 514 -7.47 -17.97 22.81
CA GLN A 514 -8.28 -16.81 22.41
C GLN A 514 -8.24 -15.71 23.47
N ALA A 515 -8.49 -16.05 24.73
CA ALA A 515 -8.50 -15.09 25.84
C ALA A 515 -7.14 -14.42 26.05
N ARG A 516 -6.04 -15.17 25.93
CA ARG A 516 -4.67 -14.64 26.05
C ARG A 516 -4.32 -13.69 24.90
N LEU A 517 -4.65 -14.07 23.67
CA LEU A 517 -4.39 -13.24 22.49
C LEU A 517 -5.25 -11.97 22.48
N ASP A 518 -6.52 -12.05 22.88
CA ASP A 518 -7.38 -10.87 23.04
C ASP A 518 -6.82 -9.92 24.11
N ALA A 519 -6.37 -10.44 25.26
CA ALA A 519 -5.76 -9.63 26.30
C ALA A 519 -4.48 -8.92 25.80
N LEU A 520 -3.62 -9.65 25.07
CA LEU A 520 -2.41 -9.09 24.49
C LEU A 520 -2.71 -8.05 23.42
N ALA A 521 -3.69 -8.28 22.54
CA ALA A 521 -4.09 -7.32 21.52
C ALA A 521 -4.64 -6.04 22.13
N VAL A 522 -5.45 -6.14 23.19
CA VAL A 522 -5.97 -4.98 23.94
C VAL A 522 -4.85 -4.23 24.64
N GLU A 523 -3.91 -4.93 25.26
CA GLU A 523 -2.72 -4.35 25.89
C GLU A 523 -1.90 -3.55 24.87
N ILE A 524 -1.51 -4.19 23.76
CA ILE A 524 -0.70 -3.55 22.71
C ILE A 524 -1.40 -2.33 22.12
N THR A 525 -2.70 -2.41 21.88
CA THR A 525 -3.49 -1.27 21.35
C THR A 525 -3.55 -0.12 22.34
N ARG A 526 -3.62 -0.39 23.64
CA ARG A 526 -3.69 0.64 24.70
C ARG A 526 -2.34 1.30 24.96
N GLU A 527 -1.26 0.53 24.93
CA GLU A 527 0.07 0.99 25.33
C GLU A 527 0.85 1.69 24.21
N ASN A 528 0.40 1.56 22.95
CA ASN A 528 1.12 2.07 21.79
C ASN A 528 0.31 3.09 21.01
N ILE A 529 0.99 4.11 20.50
CA ILE A 529 0.37 5.20 19.73
C ILE A 529 0.25 4.76 18.26
N PHE A 530 -0.98 4.59 17.78
CA PHE A 530 -1.33 4.35 16.37
C PHE A 530 -1.97 5.57 15.69
N ASP A 531 -2.09 6.71 16.40
CA ASP A 531 -2.87 7.88 16.00
C ASP A 531 -2.53 8.42 14.60
N VAL A 532 -1.25 8.41 14.21
CA VAL A 532 -0.83 8.87 12.87
C VAL A 532 -1.38 7.97 11.78
N LEU A 533 -1.28 6.65 11.94
CA LEU A 533 -1.78 5.68 10.98
C LEU A 533 -3.31 5.63 10.99
N ARG A 534 -3.94 5.76 12.17
CA ARG A 534 -5.39 5.93 12.33
C ARG A 534 -5.87 7.16 11.57
N TRP A 535 -5.24 8.32 11.79
CA TRP A 535 -5.55 9.55 11.07
C TRP A 535 -5.32 9.40 9.57
N THR A 536 -4.24 8.73 9.15
CA THR A 536 -3.95 8.46 7.74
C THR A 536 -5.06 7.62 7.11
N ALA A 537 -5.42 6.49 7.72
CA ALA A 537 -6.51 5.61 7.27
C ALA A 537 -7.81 6.40 7.10
N ARG A 538 -8.19 7.17 8.12
CA ARG A 538 -9.39 8.01 8.12
C ARG A 538 -9.40 9.02 6.97
N ASN A 539 -8.30 9.75 6.77
CA ASN A 539 -8.25 10.79 5.74
C ASN A 539 -8.16 10.22 4.33
N THR A 540 -7.54 9.04 4.16
CA THR A 540 -7.51 8.34 2.87
C THR A 540 -8.93 7.91 2.47
N ILE A 541 -9.70 7.29 3.38
CA ILE A 541 -11.13 6.94 3.15
C ILE A 541 -11.94 8.18 2.82
N ILE A 542 -11.82 9.26 3.61
CA ILE A 542 -12.51 10.53 3.36
C ILE A 542 -12.14 11.11 2.00
N GLY A 543 -10.85 11.05 1.63
CA GLY A 543 -10.36 11.50 0.33
C GLY A 543 -11.01 10.72 -0.82
N THR A 544 -10.98 9.40 -0.76
CA THR A 544 -11.59 8.51 -1.75
C THR A 544 -13.10 8.74 -1.89
N LEU A 545 -13.82 8.89 -0.77
CA LEU A 545 -15.26 9.21 -0.78
C LEU A 545 -15.54 10.58 -1.43
N LYS A 546 -14.78 11.63 -1.08
CA LYS A 546 -14.94 12.97 -1.66
C LYS A 546 -14.64 12.98 -3.17
N LEU A 547 -13.58 12.28 -3.59
CA LEU A 547 -13.22 12.14 -5.01
C LEU A 547 -14.32 11.48 -5.84
N ARG A 548 -15.13 10.61 -5.21
CA ARG A 548 -16.27 9.93 -5.82
C ARG A 548 -17.61 10.62 -5.53
N GLY A 549 -17.59 11.85 -5.02
CA GLY A 549 -18.78 12.68 -4.85
C GLY A 549 -19.71 12.26 -3.70
N LYS A 550 -19.23 11.45 -2.76
CA LYS A 550 -20.02 11.05 -1.58
C LYS A 550 -20.05 12.17 -0.53
N SER A 551 -21.22 12.38 0.06
CA SER A 551 -21.41 13.37 1.12
C SER A 551 -20.97 12.80 2.46
N ILE A 552 -20.20 13.58 3.22
CA ILE A 552 -19.72 13.17 4.54
C ILE A 552 -20.41 14.05 5.57
N ASP A 553 -21.55 13.56 6.06
CA ASP A 553 -22.22 14.13 7.21
C ASP A 553 -21.63 13.58 8.52
N GLN A 554 -22.22 13.97 9.65
CA GLN A 554 -21.76 13.52 10.96
C GLN A 554 -21.91 12.00 11.14
N SER A 555 -22.95 11.39 10.60
CA SER A 555 -23.21 9.95 10.72
C SER A 555 -22.15 9.15 9.96
N VAL A 556 -21.93 9.52 8.69
CA VAL A 556 -20.88 8.93 7.85
C VAL A 556 -19.50 9.12 8.48
N SER A 557 -19.23 10.30 9.04
CA SER A 557 -17.96 10.56 9.72
C SER A 557 -17.76 9.64 10.93
N THR A 558 -18.80 9.40 11.73
CA THR A 558 -18.74 8.50 12.89
C THR A 558 -18.54 7.05 12.46
N ASP A 559 -19.22 6.60 11.41
CA ASP A 559 -19.02 5.26 10.86
C ASP A 559 -17.59 5.02 10.36
N ILE A 560 -16.99 6.03 9.72
CA ILE A 560 -15.58 5.97 9.30
C ILE A 560 -14.66 5.89 10.51
N ASP A 561 -14.92 6.65 11.58
CA ASP A 561 -14.13 6.59 12.80
C ASP A 561 -14.17 5.19 13.43
N ILE A 562 -15.36 4.58 13.53
CA ILE A 562 -15.52 3.20 14.01
C ILE A 562 -14.76 2.23 13.12
N ALA A 563 -14.93 2.30 11.80
CA ALA A 563 -14.26 1.41 10.86
C ALA A 563 -12.73 1.50 10.94
N VAL A 564 -12.20 2.71 11.12
CA VAL A 564 -10.76 2.94 11.27
C VAL A 564 -10.25 2.40 12.61
N ASP A 565 -11.01 2.57 13.70
CA ASP A 565 -10.66 1.99 15.00
C ASP A 565 -10.60 0.46 14.93
N GLU A 566 -11.58 -0.16 14.28
CA GLU A 566 -11.59 -1.61 14.07
C GLU A 566 -10.48 -2.07 13.12
N LEU A 567 -10.11 -1.26 12.12
CA LEU A 567 -8.98 -1.53 11.24
C LEU A 567 -7.64 -1.55 12.01
N VAL A 568 -7.44 -0.58 12.91
CA VAL A 568 -6.25 -0.53 13.78
C VAL A 568 -6.21 -1.79 14.65
N PHE A 569 -7.33 -2.14 15.29
CA PHE A 569 -7.38 -3.31 16.15
C PHE A 569 -7.16 -4.61 15.37
N SER A 570 -7.74 -4.75 14.16
CA SER A 570 -7.51 -5.89 13.26
C SER A 570 -6.03 -6.06 12.90
N ALA A 571 -5.31 -4.96 12.64
CA ALA A 571 -3.88 -5.01 12.36
C ALA A 571 -3.06 -5.52 13.56
N VAL A 572 -3.45 -5.13 14.78
CA VAL A 572 -2.86 -5.64 16.03
C VAL A 572 -3.20 -7.13 16.22
N GLN A 573 -4.46 -7.53 16.01
CA GLN A 573 -4.90 -8.92 16.10
C GLN A 573 -4.10 -9.85 15.17
N LYS A 574 -3.85 -9.41 13.94
CA LYS A 574 -2.99 -10.15 12.99
C LYS A 574 -1.54 -10.24 13.48
N ALA A 575 -1.02 -9.19 14.11
CA ALA A 575 0.36 -9.15 14.58
C ALA A 575 0.61 -10.00 15.83
N VAL A 576 -0.32 -10.05 16.79
CA VAL A 576 -0.16 -10.83 18.04
C VAL A 576 -0.14 -12.34 17.78
N ASN A 577 -0.74 -12.82 16.68
CA ASN A 577 -0.72 -14.21 16.26
C ASN A 577 -0.02 -14.38 14.90
N ASN A 578 1.24 -13.92 14.81
CA ASN A 578 2.04 -13.96 13.58
C ASN A 578 3.30 -14.84 13.67
N ASP A 579 3.47 -15.61 14.74
CA ASP A 579 4.62 -16.49 14.92
C ASP A 579 4.30 -17.91 14.43
N PRO A 580 4.86 -18.37 13.29
CA PRO A 580 4.59 -19.71 12.76
C PRO A 580 5.24 -20.83 13.57
N ALA A 581 6.17 -20.53 14.49
CA ALA A 581 6.68 -21.54 15.41
C ALA A 581 5.71 -21.77 16.58
N TYR A 582 4.88 -20.77 16.93
CA TYR A 582 3.91 -20.86 18.02
C TYR A 582 2.50 -20.54 17.56
N PRO A 583 1.99 -21.24 16.52
CA PRO A 583 0.72 -20.89 15.91
C PRO A 583 -0.43 -21.15 16.87
N LYS A 584 -1.39 -20.23 16.91
CA LYS A 584 -2.67 -20.38 17.61
C LYS A 584 -3.83 -20.28 16.63
N VAL A 585 -4.95 -20.88 16.98
CA VAL A 585 -6.23 -20.62 16.33
C VAL A 585 -6.81 -19.34 16.94
N TYR A 586 -6.82 -18.25 16.18
CA TYR A 586 -7.30 -16.96 16.68
C TYR A 586 -8.50 -16.45 15.89
N TRP A 587 -9.60 -16.17 16.59
CA TRP A 587 -10.81 -15.56 16.03
C TRP A 587 -10.64 -14.05 15.87
N ALA A 588 -10.52 -13.63 14.61
CA ALA A 588 -10.31 -12.25 14.18
C ALA A 588 -11.46 -11.79 13.26
N ASP A 589 -11.37 -10.57 12.72
CA ASP A 589 -12.36 -9.99 11.79
C ASP A 589 -13.79 -10.02 12.34
N ALA A 590 -13.93 -9.72 13.63
CA ALA A 590 -15.14 -9.91 14.42
C ALA A 590 -15.64 -8.58 15.03
N PRO A 591 -16.95 -8.46 15.33
CA PRO A 591 -17.49 -7.30 16.04
C PRO A 591 -16.91 -7.18 17.46
N PRO A 592 -17.12 -6.04 18.16
CA PRO A 592 -16.75 -5.90 19.56
C PRO A 592 -17.39 -7.00 20.43
N ARG A 593 -16.66 -7.48 21.43
CA ARG A 593 -17.10 -8.57 22.33
C ARG A 593 -16.81 -8.22 23.78
N VAL A 594 -17.72 -8.58 24.67
CA VAL A 594 -17.53 -8.41 26.11
C VAL A 594 -17.48 -9.78 26.77
N THR A 595 -16.33 -10.12 27.33
CA THR A 595 -16.18 -11.27 28.22
C THR A 595 -16.25 -10.80 29.68
N PRO A 596 -16.52 -11.68 30.67
CA PRO A 596 -16.57 -11.28 32.07
C PRO A 596 -15.32 -10.53 32.59
N ASN A 597 -14.17 -10.77 31.97
CA ASN A 597 -12.87 -10.24 32.43
C ASN A 597 -12.25 -9.21 31.48
N LEU A 598 -12.76 -9.08 30.24
CA LEU A 598 -12.15 -8.25 29.20
C LEU A 598 -13.19 -7.76 28.20
N SER A 599 -13.19 -6.45 27.95
CA SER A 599 -13.88 -5.86 26.80
C SER A 599 -12.91 -5.82 25.61
N VAL A 600 -13.23 -6.55 24.56
CA VAL A 600 -12.44 -6.67 23.34
C VAL A 600 -13.06 -5.73 22.28
N PRO A 601 -12.30 -4.73 21.79
CA PRO A 601 -12.74 -3.89 20.69
C PRO A 601 -13.11 -4.70 19.44
N GLY A 602 -13.90 -4.09 18.56
CA GLY A 602 -14.16 -4.68 17.24
C GLY A 602 -12.90 -4.70 16.40
N GLY A 603 -12.77 -5.71 15.56
CA GLY A 603 -11.67 -5.88 14.62
C GLY A 603 -12.16 -6.22 13.21
N ARG A 604 -13.40 -5.84 12.84
CA ARG A 604 -13.95 -6.17 11.53
C ARG A 604 -13.09 -5.56 10.43
N TYR A 605 -12.87 -6.36 9.40
CA TYR A 605 -11.97 -6.04 8.32
C TYR A 605 -12.66 -6.17 6.96
N SER A 606 -12.63 -5.08 6.20
CA SER A 606 -12.96 -5.01 4.78
C SER A 606 -14.05 -5.91 4.26
N TYR A 607 -15.28 -5.41 4.30
CA TYR A 607 -16.47 -6.15 3.94
C TYR A 607 -16.56 -7.44 4.77
N ASP A 608 -16.75 -7.30 6.08
CA ASP A 608 -17.00 -8.44 6.96
C ASP A 608 -18.26 -9.20 6.52
N ASN A 609 -18.21 -10.53 6.49
CA ASN A 609 -19.42 -11.34 6.36
C ASN A 609 -20.01 -11.55 7.75
N PRO A 610 -21.20 -11.01 8.08
CA PRO A 610 -21.78 -11.13 9.42
C PRO A 610 -22.15 -12.57 9.81
N ASP A 611 -22.20 -13.47 8.83
CA ASP A 611 -22.44 -14.90 9.02
C ASP A 611 -21.13 -15.69 9.25
N CYS A 612 -19.95 -15.09 9.05
CA CYS A 612 -18.68 -15.82 9.00
C CYS A 612 -17.86 -15.69 10.30
N ILE A 613 -17.40 -16.84 10.80
CA ILE A 613 -16.35 -16.90 11.82
C ILE A 613 -14.99 -17.07 11.13
N TYR A 614 -14.19 -16.01 11.16
CA TYR A 614 -12.84 -15.97 10.58
C TYR A 614 -11.79 -16.38 11.62
N ARG A 615 -10.97 -17.38 11.30
CA ARG A 615 -9.87 -17.81 12.17
C ARG A 615 -8.55 -17.80 11.44
N ILE A 616 -7.55 -17.17 12.05
CA ILE A 616 -6.20 -17.07 11.50
C ILE A 616 -5.23 -17.96 12.26
N ILE A 617 -4.33 -18.61 11.54
CA ILE A 617 -3.25 -19.44 12.08
C ILE A 617 -1.98 -19.12 11.29
N PRO A 618 -0.89 -18.61 11.89
CA PRO A 618 0.34 -18.35 11.16
C PRO A 618 0.98 -19.66 10.69
N ILE A 619 1.49 -19.68 9.46
CA ILE A 619 2.07 -20.87 8.83
C ILE A 619 3.36 -20.48 8.13
N SER A 620 4.31 -21.41 8.06
CA SER A 620 5.58 -21.28 7.36
C SER A 620 6.06 -22.66 6.93
N ASP A 621 6.63 -22.75 5.72
CA ASP A 621 7.20 -23.98 5.15
C ASP A 621 8.35 -24.60 5.94
N ARG A 622 8.87 -23.89 6.96
CA ARG A 622 9.85 -24.43 7.90
C ARG A 622 9.29 -25.53 8.80
N TYR A 623 7.97 -25.56 8.98
CA TYR A 623 7.31 -26.48 9.89
C TYR A 623 6.22 -27.28 9.17
N GLU A 624 5.84 -28.39 9.79
CA GLU A 624 4.67 -29.19 9.42
C GLU A 624 3.60 -28.97 10.49
N TYR A 625 2.35 -28.79 10.07
CA TYR A 625 1.23 -28.49 10.97
C TYR A 625 0.13 -29.52 10.84
N LEU A 626 -0.47 -29.88 11.97
CA LEU A 626 -1.70 -30.64 12.05
C LEU A 626 -2.81 -29.73 12.60
N ILE A 627 -3.84 -29.50 11.79
CA ILE A 627 -5.05 -28.81 12.22
C ILE A 627 -6.06 -29.86 12.61
N HIS A 628 -6.32 -29.99 13.91
CA HIS A 628 -7.36 -30.89 14.41
C HIS A 628 -8.67 -30.13 14.42
N GLY A 629 -9.71 -30.76 13.87
CA GLY A 629 -11.04 -30.17 13.86
C GLY A 629 -12.12 -31.15 14.28
N ARG A 630 -13.22 -30.61 14.79
CA ARG A 630 -14.46 -31.35 15.03
C ARG A 630 -15.64 -30.57 14.49
N ARG A 631 -16.37 -31.16 13.54
CA ARG A 631 -17.57 -30.56 12.98
C ARG A 631 -18.76 -30.81 13.88
N ALA A 632 -19.43 -29.72 14.26
CA ALA A 632 -20.71 -29.79 14.96
C ALA A 632 -21.81 -30.36 14.05
N SER A 633 -22.88 -30.87 14.66
CA SER A 633 -24.10 -31.29 13.96
C SER A 633 -25.31 -30.60 14.60
N PRO A 634 -25.98 -29.65 13.91
CA PRO A 634 -25.65 -29.14 12.58
C PRO A 634 -24.38 -28.27 12.57
N GLY A 635 -23.57 -28.43 11.52
CA GLY A 635 -22.32 -27.69 11.30
C GLY A 635 -22.51 -26.47 10.39
N PRO A 636 -21.42 -25.76 10.04
CA PRO A 636 -21.49 -24.57 9.21
C PRO A 636 -22.03 -24.87 7.80
N SER A 637 -22.82 -23.95 7.26
CA SER A 637 -23.33 -24.00 5.87
C SER A 637 -22.22 -23.99 4.81
N ASP A 638 -21.08 -23.34 5.06
CA ASP A 638 -19.89 -23.40 4.21
C ASP A 638 -18.59 -23.31 5.03
N VAL A 639 -17.56 -24.05 4.61
CA VAL A 639 -16.26 -24.12 5.28
C VAL A 639 -15.13 -24.08 4.26
N THR A 640 -14.16 -23.20 4.49
CA THR A 640 -12.93 -23.14 3.67
C THR A 640 -11.68 -22.96 4.55
N PHE A 641 -10.64 -23.72 4.25
CA PHE A 641 -9.29 -23.58 4.77
C PHE A 641 -8.40 -23.06 3.64
N SER A 642 -7.86 -21.85 3.76
CA SER A 642 -7.07 -21.23 2.69
C SER A 642 -5.67 -20.87 3.18
N LEU A 643 -4.63 -21.42 2.55
CA LEU A 643 -3.29 -20.87 2.69
C LEU A 643 -3.23 -19.55 1.91
N ILE A 644 -2.80 -18.49 2.58
CA ILE A 644 -2.65 -17.16 1.99
C ILE A 644 -1.19 -16.68 2.07
N SER A 645 -0.77 -15.91 1.07
CA SER A 645 0.59 -15.36 0.99
C SER A 645 0.74 -13.96 1.58
N ASN A 646 -0.37 -13.32 1.97
CA ASN A 646 -0.38 -12.01 2.60
C ASN A 646 -1.68 -11.84 3.42
N PRO A 647 -1.61 -11.50 4.72
CA PRO A 647 -2.80 -11.37 5.59
C PRO A 647 -3.75 -10.22 5.22
N ASN A 648 -3.27 -9.20 4.53
CA ASN A 648 -4.03 -7.99 4.20
C ASN A 648 -4.75 -8.12 2.86
N SER A 649 -4.07 -8.60 1.81
CA SER A 649 -4.72 -8.90 0.53
C SER A 649 -5.47 -10.23 0.50
N GLN A 650 -5.23 -11.12 1.48
CA GLN A 650 -5.80 -12.47 1.58
C GLN A 650 -5.56 -13.34 0.33
N GLN A 651 -4.43 -13.09 -0.36
CA GLN A 651 -4.10 -13.77 -1.61
C GLN A 651 -3.98 -15.27 -1.41
N THR A 652 -5.00 -16.02 -1.84
CA THR A 652 -5.09 -17.48 -1.66
C THR A 652 -4.15 -18.20 -2.62
N ILE A 653 -3.34 -19.12 -2.08
CA ILE A 653 -2.34 -19.89 -2.83
C ILE A 653 -2.62 -21.40 -2.82
N ALA A 654 -3.40 -21.89 -1.86
CA ALA A 654 -3.94 -23.24 -1.82
C ALA A 654 -5.16 -23.24 -0.90
N SER A 655 -6.10 -24.16 -1.12
CA SER A 655 -7.30 -24.25 -0.28
C SER A 655 -7.90 -25.64 -0.23
N LEU A 656 -8.60 -25.93 0.86
CA LEU A 656 -9.47 -27.08 1.02
C LEU A 656 -10.87 -26.60 1.37
N SER A 657 -11.86 -27.03 0.60
CA SER A 657 -13.28 -26.70 0.81
C SER A 657 -14.00 -27.81 1.59
N ALA A 658 -15.18 -27.49 2.13
CA ALA A 658 -15.98 -28.41 2.94
C ALA A 658 -16.20 -29.78 2.27
N SER A 659 -16.46 -29.80 0.96
CA SER A 659 -16.74 -31.02 0.19
C SER A 659 -15.51 -31.91 -0.03
N GLN A 660 -14.31 -31.41 0.25
CA GLN A 660 -13.05 -32.13 0.08
C GLN A 660 -12.52 -32.73 1.39
N ILE A 661 -13.09 -32.31 2.53
CA ILE A 661 -12.66 -32.77 3.84
C ILE A 661 -13.37 -34.08 4.16
N GLU A 662 -12.60 -35.13 4.42
CA GLU A 662 -13.13 -36.35 5.01
C GLU A 662 -13.28 -36.18 6.52
N ILE A 663 -14.52 -36.26 6.97
CA ILE A 663 -14.90 -36.17 8.38
C ILE A 663 -15.23 -37.59 8.85
N ARG A 664 -14.69 -37.97 10.01
CA ARG A 664 -14.99 -39.25 10.65
C ARG A 664 -16.41 -39.25 11.21
N ASP A 665 -16.94 -40.44 11.50
CA ASP A 665 -18.30 -40.62 12.03
C ASP A 665 -18.55 -39.87 13.35
N ASP A 666 -17.51 -39.61 14.14
CA ASP A 666 -17.55 -38.86 15.40
C ASP A 666 -17.45 -37.32 15.22
N GLY A 667 -17.47 -36.87 13.98
CA GLY A 667 -17.32 -35.47 13.57
C GLY A 667 -15.87 -34.98 13.50
N SER A 668 -14.87 -35.79 13.88
CA SER A 668 -13.47 -35.35 13.91
C SER A 668 -12.80 -35.41 12.53
N TYR A 669 -11.81 -34.54 12.32
CA TYR A 669 -10.92 -34.55 11.17
C TYR A 669 -9.55 -33.97 11.53
N THR A 670 -8.54 -34.28 10.72
CA THR A 670 -7.20 -33.69 10.85
C THR A 670 -6.74 -33.28 9.47
N ILE A 671 -6.35 -32.01 9.31
CA ILE A 671 -5.76 -31.48 8.08
C ILE A 671 -4.26 -31.33 8.30
N ARG A 672 -3.45 -31.94 7.44
CA ARG A 672 -1.99 -31.80 7.45
C ARG A 672 -1.56 -30.71 6.46
N ILE A 673 -0.65 -29.84 6.90
CA ILE A 673 -0.07 -28.77 6.09
C ILE A 673 1.43 -28.92 6.08
N LYS A 674 2.03 -29.08 4.89
CA LYS A 674 3.48 -29.25 4.71
C LYS A 674 3.91 -28.83 3.31
N SER A 675 5.20 -28.57 3.13
CA SER A 675 5.84 -28.62 1.81
C SER A 675 5.94 -30.06 1.29
N GLY A 676 5.79 -30.23 -0.03
CA GLY A 676 5.78 -31.54 -0.70
C GLY A 676 4.40 -31.96 -1.19
N GLN A 677 4.34 -32.97 -2.07
CA GLN A 677 3.07 -33.56 -2.50
C GLN A 677 2.71 -34.72 -1.59
N SER A 678 1.41 -34.90 -1.35
CA SER A 678 0.85 -36.05 -0.65
C SER A 678 -0.45 -36.48 -1.34
N SER A 679 -0.75 -37.78 -1.24
CA SER A 679 -2.04 -38.34 -1.66
C SER A 679 -3.07 -38.37 -0.53
N GLU A 680 -2.70 -37.94 0.69
CA GLU A 680 -3.64 -37.74 1.79
C GLU A 680 -4.76 -36.78 1.37
N LYS A 681 -6.03 -37.12 1.65
CA LYS A 681 -7.17 -36.28 1.25
C LYS A 681 -7.27 -34.99 2.04
N ASN A 682 -7.14 -35.07 3.37
CA ASN A 682 -7.13 -33.90 4.25
C ASN A 682 -5.73 -33.29 4.30
N TYR A 683 -5.22 -32.84 3.15
CA TYR A 683 -3.88 -32.29 2.99
C TYR A 683 -3.91 -30.98 2.23
N ILE A 684 -3.15 -30.00 2.69
CA ILE A 684 -2.93 -28.74 1.96
C ILE A 684 -1.44 -28.57 1.73
N GLN A 685 -1.04 -28.59 0.47
CA GLN A 685 0.35 -28.36 0.06
C GLN A 685 0.72 -26.88 0.25
N SER A 686 1.77 -26.62 1.02
CA SER A 686 2.42 -25.31 1.07
C SER A 686 3.50 -25.18 -0.01
N ASN A 687 3.72 -23.96 -0.52
CA ASN A 687 4.55 -23.68 -1.70
C ASN A 687 5.65 -22.62 -1.47
N GLY A 688 6.05 -22.40 -0.22
CA GLY A 688 7.07 -21.44 0.19
C GLY A 688 6.57 -20.00 0.33
N LYS A 689 5.36 -19.71 -0.15
CA LYS A 689 4.75 -18.37 -0.07
C LYS A 689 3.69 -18.25 1.02
N ALA A 690 3.26 -19.36 1.63
CA ALA A 690 2.24 -19.33 2.68
C ALA A 690 2.79 -18.63 3.92
N VAL A 691 2.01 -17.68 4.45
CA VAL A 691 2.32 -16.99 5.71
C VAL A 691 1.23 -17.21 6.76
N GLN A 692 0.03 -17.61 6.33
CA GLN A 692 -1.12 -17.81 7.21
C GLN A 692 -2.11 -18.80 6.60
N LEU A 693 -2.76 -19.60 7.43
CA LEU A 693 -3.98 -20.32 7.13
C LEU A 693 -5.16 -19.47 7.61
N LEU A 694 -6.04 -19.12 6.68
CA LEU A 694 -7.30 -18.42 6.93
C LEU A 694 -8.45 -19.40 6.82
N VAL A 695 -9.13 -19.62 7.94
CA VAL A 695 -10.30 -20.50 8.05
C VAL A 695 -11.57 -19.66 8.07
N ARG A 696 -12.54 -20.03 7.26
CA ARG A 696 -13.88 -19.42 7.22
C ARG A 696 -14.92 -20.47 7.57
N ASN A 697 -15.77 -20.18 8.53
CA ASN A 697 -16.99 -20.94 8.81
C ASN A 697 -18.18 -20.02 8.64
N ASN A 698 -18.90 -20.16 7.53
CA ASN A 698 -20.11 -19.39 7.26
C ASN A 698 -21.31 -20.12 7.88
N LEU A 699 -21.98 -19.45 8.82
CA LEU A 699 -23.12 -19.95 9.56
C LEU A 699 -24.41 -19.42 8.91
N GLY A 700 -25.09 -20.27 8.15
CA GLY A 700 -26.33 -19.92 7.47
C GLY A 700 -27.47 -19.73 8.47
N ASP A 701 -27.66 -20.69 9.38
CA ASP A 701 -28.64 -20.62 10.47
C ASP A 701 -27.97 -20.37 11.82
N TRP A 702 -27.95 -19.11 12.23
CA TRP A 702 -27.41 -18.68 13.51
C TRP A 702 -28.11 -19.28 14.73
N GLY A 703 -29.34 -19.78 14.60
CA GLY A 703 -30.07 -20.41 15.70
C GLY A 703 -29.59 -21.82 16.03
N THR A 704 -28.96 -22.51 15.09
CA THR A 704 -28.65 -23.93 15.23
C THR A 704 -27.23 -24.31 14.85
N GLU A 705 -26.64 -23.70 13.82
CA GLU A 705 -25.30 -24.07 13.30
C GLU A 705 -24.18 -23.56 14.21
N THR A 706 -23.17 -24.39 14.48
CA THR A 706 -22.04 -24.04 15.35
C THR A 706 -20.74 -24.15 14.56
N PRO A 707 -19.78 -23.20 14.69
CA PRO A 707 -18.50 -23.29 14.01
C PRO A 707 -17.70 -24.50 14.50
N ASP A 708 -16.79 -25.01 13.67
CA ASP A 708 -16.00 -26.19 14.04
C ASP A 708 -15.13 -25.91 15.27
N GLU A 709 -14.96 -26.88 16.16
CA GLU A 709 -13.87 -26.84 17.15
C GLU A 709 -12.55 -27.01 16.41
N LEU A 710 -11.54 -26.17 16.68
CA LEU A 710 -10.23 -26.25 16.02
C LEU A 710 -9.08 -26.13 17.01
N SER A 711 -8.01 -26.88 16.77
CA SER A 711 -6.69 -26.68 17.37
C SER A 711 -5.59 -26.89 16.33
N VAL A 712 -4.40 -26.35 16.61
CA VAL A 712 -3.21 -26.50 15.77
C VAL A 712 -2.07 -27.10 16.57
N GLU A 713 -1.38 -28.04 15.96
CA GLU A 713 -0.16 -28.67 16.46
C GLU A 713 0.97 -28.47 15.44
N VAL A 714 2.16 -28.12 15.91
CA VAL A 714 3.39 -28.15 15.11
C VAL A 714 4.04 -29.51 15.30
N VAL A 715 4.34 -30.21 14.20
CA VAL A 715 4.92 -31.55 14.26
C VAL A 715 6.40 -31.47 14.63
N GLY A 716 6.76 -32.18 15.70
CA GLY A 716 8.13 -32.25 16.22
C GLY A 716 8.47 -31.09 17.15
N ASN A 717 9.66 -31.14 17.74
CA ASN A 717 10.13 -30.08 18.64
C ASN A 717 10.77 -28.94 17.85
N HIS A 718 10.50 -27.72 18.27
CA HIS A 718 11.12 -26.51 17.75
C HIS A 718 11.61 -25.62 18.90
N ASP A 719 12.81 -25.04 18.75
CA ASP A 719 13.44 -24.19 19.76
C ASP A 719 13.60 -22.76 19.22
N ALA A 720 12.46 -22.17 18.84
CA ALA A 720 12.41 -20.79 18.35
C ALA A 720 12.13 -19.84 19.50
N THR A 721 12.74 -18.66 19.51
CA THR A 721 12.36 -17.62 20.49
C THR A 721 11.02 -17.00 20.07
N PRO A 722 10.00 -16.92 20.94
CA PRO A 722 8.76 -16.22 20.64
C PRO A 722 9.00 -14.74 20.30
N LEU A 723 8.16 -14.17 19.42
CA LEU A 723 8.22 -12.75 19.07
C LEU A 723 8.18 -11.84 20.30
N SER A 724 9.01 -10.78 20.28
CA SER A 724 8.97 -9.75 21.33
C SER A 724 7.78 -8.82 21.13
N LYS A 725 7.32 -8.16 22.21
CA LYS A 725 6.28 -7.12 22.11
C LYS A 725 6.66 -6.00 21.13
N ALA A 726 7.95 -5.64 21.05
CA ALA A 726 8.43 -4.62 20.12
C ALA A 726 8.26 -5.06 18.65
N ASP A 727 8.54 -6.33 18.35
CA ASP A 727 8.35 -6.89 16.99
C ASP A 727 6.86 -6.93 16.62
N ILE A 728 6.00 -7.33 17.56
CA ILE A 728 4.54 -7.33 17.38
C ILE A 728 4.03 -5.92 17.04
N VAL A 729 4.51 -4.88 17.75
CA VAL A 729 4.13 -3.49 17.47
C VAL A 729 4.62 -3.04 16.09
N SER A 730 5.83 -3.42 15.69
CA SER A 730 6.34 -3.11 14.33
C SER A 730 5.47 -3.76 13.26
N LEU A 731 5.18 -5.05 13.40
CA LEU A 731 4.31 -5.80 12.49
C LEU A 731 2.89 -5.22 12.44
N ALA A 732 2.34 -4.78 13.56
CA ALA A 732 1.03 -4.13 13.59
C ALA A 732 1.02 -2.82 12.78
N ARG A 733 2.08 -2.01 12.86
CA ARG A 733 2.22 -0.79 12.06
C ARG A 733 2.36 -1.09 10.57
N GLU A 734 3.16 -2.09 10.21
CA GLU A 734 3.33 -2.55 8.83
C GLU A 734 2.01 -3.07 8.25
N ASN A 735 1.31 -3.93 8.99
CA ASN A 735 0.00 -4.47 8.61
C ASN A 735 -1.05 -3.36 8.44
N LEU A 736 -1.06 -2.36 9.32
CA LEU A 736 -1.97 -1.23 9.24
C LEU A 736 -1.67 -0.36 8.01
N ALA A 737 -0.40 -0.02 7.78
CA ALA A 737 0.02 0.76 6.62
C ALA A 737 -0.35 0.07 5.29
N GLU A 738 -0.09 -1.24 5.18
CA GLU A 738 -0.45 -2.03 4.01
C GLU A 738 -1.97 -2.17 3.86
N SER A 739 -2.69 -2.37 4.98
CA SER A 739 -4.15 -2.45 4.98
C SER A 739 -4.81 -1.16 4.50
N ILE A 740 -4.28 0.02 4.83
CA ILE A 740 -4.83 1.30 4.33
C ILE A 740 -4.87 1.30 2.80
N PHE A 741 -3.82 0.81 2.14
CA PHE A 741 -3.77 0.75 0.68
C PHE A 741 -4.80 -0.24 0.10
N PHE A 742 -4.80 -1.50 0.57
CA PHE A 742 -5.72 -2.51 0.02
C PHE A 742 -7.18 -2.21 0.33
N TYR A 743 -7.43 -1.66 1.52
CA TYR A 743 -8.77 -1.40 2.01
C TYR A 743 -9.40 -0.19 1.31
N ASP A 744 -8.68 0.93 1.26
CA ASP A 744 -9.20 2.14 0.64
C ASP A 744 -9.06 2.10 -0.90
N VAL A 745 -7.84 2.08 -1.43
CA VAL A 745 -7.62 2.19 -2.88
C VAL A 745 -8.18 0.96 -3.61
N GLY A 746 -7.93 -0.23 -3.06
CA GLY A 746 -8.34 -1.50 -3.65
C GLY A 746 -9.83 -1.78 -3.52
N ALA A 747 -10.32 -1.97 -2.29
CA ALA A 747 -11.69 -2.43 -2.05
C ALA A 747 -12.72 -1.31 -2.19
N LEU A 748 -12.53 -0.17 -1.51
CA LEU A 748 -13.48 0.95 -1.57
C LEU A 748 -13.45 1.63 -2.95
N GLY A 749 -12.27 2.12 -3.35
CA GLY A 749 -12.08 2.89 -4.57
C GLY A 749 -12.33 2.07 -5.82
N PHE A 750 -11.45 1.11 -6.11
CA PHE A 750 -11.43 0.40 -7.39
C PHE A 750 -12.55 -0.64 -7.54
N LYS A 751 -12.76 -1.51 -6.54
CA LYS A 751 -13.75 -2.59 -6.68
C LYS A 751 -15.19 -2.11 -6.55
N THR A 752 -15.43 -1.09 -5.72
CA THR A 752 -16.79 -0.72 -5.30
C THR A 752 -17.26 0.61 -5.89
N LEU A 753 -16.58 1.72 -5.61
CA LEU A 753 -17.06 3.04 -6.01
C LEU A 753 -16.92 3.33 -7.52
N LEU A 754 -16.17 2.51 -8.27
CA LEU A 754 -16.19 2.52 -9.74
C LEU A 754 -17.44 1.88 -10.34
N GLN A 755 -18.16 1.07 -9.57
CA GLN A 755 -19.41 0.47 -10.03
C GLN A 755 -20.48 1.56 -10.17
N ARG A 756 -21.51 1.27 -10.96
CA ARG A 756 -22.61 2.22 -11.13
C ARG A 756 -23.43 2.31 -9.85
N GLU A 757 -23.68 3.54 -9.40
CA GLU A 757 -24.51 3.79 -8.22
C GLU A 757 -25.89 3.18 -8.39
N ASN A 758 -26.41 2.58 -7.31
CA ASN A 758 -27.72 1.94 -7.24
C ASN A 758 -27.89 0.77 -8.23
N GLN A 759 -26.79 0.13 -8.61
CA GLN A 759 -26.82 -1.06 -9.46
C GLN A 759 -25.87 -2.12 -8.90
N ILE A 760 -26.40 -3.33 -8.74
CA ILE A 760 -25.63 -4.54 -8.48
C ILE A 760 -25.66 -5.41 -9.73
N GLY A 761 -24.47 -5.79 -10.20
CA GLY A 761 -24.28 -6.58 -11.42
C GLY A 761 -24.14 -8.08 -11.13
N ASP A 762 -24.08 -8.88 -12.20
CA ASP A 762 -23.74 -10.30 -12.12
C ASP A 762 -22.40 -10.49 -11.37
N PRO A 763 -22.28 -11.47 -10.47
CA PRO A 763 -21.04 -11.72 -9.75
C PRO A 763 -20.00 -12.34 -10.68
N SER A 764 -18.73 -12.17 -10.32
CA SER A 764 -17.61 -12.82 -11.00
C SER A 764 -16.84 -13.74 -10.04
N GLN A 765 -16.49 -14.93 -10.50
CA GLN A 765 -15.62 -15.88 -9.82
C GLN A 765 -14.22 -15.86 -10.43
N SER A 766 -13.17 -15.77 -9.60
CA SER A 766 -11.80 -15.93 -10.08
C SER A 766 -11.47 -17.41 -10.25
N GLN A 767 -10.95 -17.76 -11.43
CA GLN A 767 -10.43 -19.10 -11.73
C GLN A 767 -8.96 -19.27 -11.29
N THR A 768 -8.26 -18.17 -11.00
CA THR A 768 -6.87 -18.19 -10.54
C THR A 768 -6.79 -18.06 -9.02
N LEU A 769 -5.89 -18.85 -8.42
CA LEU A 769 -5.47 -18.69 -7.03
C LEU A 769 -4.94 -17.26 -6.81
N GLY A 770 -5.67 -16.51 -5.97
CA GLY A 770 -5.46 -15.08 -5.73
C GLY A 770 -6.63 -14.43 -5.00
N THR A 771 -7.83 -15.01 -5.14
CA THR A 771 -9.00 -14.83 -4.28
C THR A 771 -9.58 -16.21 -3.93
N LEU A 772 -10.63 -16.27 -3.10
CA LEU A 772 -11.30 -17.53 -2.80
C LEU A 772 -12.00 -18.06 -4.06
N THR A 773 -11.48 -19.15 -4.64
CA THR A 773 -11.95 -19.68 -5.93
C THR A 773 -13.33 -20.33 -5.85
N THR A 774 -13.81 -20.72 -4.67
CA THR A 774 -15.17 -21.23 -4.44
C THR A 774 -16.21 -20.11 -4.26
N GLN A 775 -15.83 -18.85 -4.48
CA GLN A 775 -16.68 -17.68 -4.28
C GLN A 775 -16.78 -16.81 -5.54
N ALA A 776 -18.02 -16.47 -5.91
CA ALA A 776 -18.33 -15.38 -6.81
C ALA A 776 -18.77 -14.15 -6.00
N SER A 777 -18.34 -12.95 -6.41
CA SER A 777 -18.69 -11.71 -5.69
C SER A 777 -19.19 -10.62 -6.63
N SER A 778 -20.12 -9.81 -6.14
CA SER A 778 -20.59 -8.60 -6.80
C SER A 778 -20.52 -7.42 -5.84
N PHE A 779 -19.76 -6.39 -6.23
CA PHE A 779 -19.57 -5.17 -5.45
C PHE A 779 -20.52 -4.09 -5.98
N ALA A 780 -21.12 -3.31 -5.08
CA ALA A 780 -22.01 -2.23 -5.44
C ALA A 780 -22.03 -1.15 -4.36
N HIS A 781 -22.59 0.02 -4.69
CA HIS A 781 -22.87 1.08 -3.75
C HIS A 781 -24.22 1.72 -4.06
N PHE A 782 -24.86 2.29 -3.05
CA PHE A 782 -26.17 2.90 -3.17
C PHE A 782 -26.20 4.32 -2.61
N ASN A 783 -27.17 5.08 -3.08
CA ASN A 783 -27.58 6.39 -2.59
C ASN A 783 -29.10 6.49 -2.83
N LEU A 784 -29.88 6.25 -1.79
CA LEU A 784 -31.33 6.11 -1.83
C LEU A 784 -31.99 7.23 -1.04
N LYS A 785 -33.07 7.79 -1.58
CA LYS A 785 -33.96 8.68 -0.84
C LYS A 785 -34.85 7.89 0.13
N ASP A 786 -35.43 8.58 1.11
CA ASP A 786 -36.30 8.01 2.13
C ASP A 786 -37.58 7.32 1.61
N ASP A 787 -37.95 7.56 0.36
CA ASP A 787 -39.11 6.98 -0.32
C ASP A 787 -38.71 5.97 -1.41
N GLN A 788 -37.41 5.66 -1.54
CA GLN A 788 -36.86 4.75 -2.53
C GLN A 788 -36.38 3.43 -1.92
N ALA A 789 -36.44 2.37 -2.72
CA ALA A 789 -35.84 1.09 -2.41
C ALA A 789 -35.04 0.56 -3.60
N LEU A 790 -33.90 -0.05 -3.31
CA LEU A 790 -33.18 -0.88 -4.28
C LEU A 790 -33.70 -2.31 -4.16
N VAL A 791 -34.41 -2.77 -5.19
CA VAL A 791 -34.90 -4.15 -5.30
C VAL A 791 -33.88 -4.94 -6.10
N VAL A 792 -33.39 -6.04 -5.51
CA VAL A 792 -32.41 -6.93 -6.13
C VAL A 792 -32.99 -8.33 -6.21
N THR A 793 -33.08 -8.88 -7.42
CA THR A 793 -33.51 -10.26 -7.67
C THR A 793 -32.38 -11.05 -8.29
N PHE A 794 -32.14 -12.27 -7.80
CA PHE A 794 -31.04 -13.08 -8.28
C PHE A 794 -31.27 -14.59 -8.15
N ASP A 795 -30.55 -15.35 -8.97
CA ASP A 795 -30.45 -16.80 -8.89
C ASP A 795 -29.41 -17.22 -7.84
N GLN A 796 -29.63 -18.35 -7.16
CA GLN A 796 -28.59 -18.97 -6.32
C GLN A 796 -27.52 -19.67 -7.17
N GLY A 797 -27.86 -20.11 -8.39
CA GLY A 797 -26.99 -20.93 -9.23
C GLY A 797 -26.56 -22.21 -8.51
N LEU A 798 -25.29 -22.60 -8.70
CA LEU A 798 -24.69 -23.79 -8.06
C LEU A 798 -24.16 -23.54 -6.64
N SER A 799 -24.29 -22.32 -6.12
CA SER A 799 -23.78 -22.00 -4.79
C SER A 799 -24.55 -22.74 -3.70
N THR A 800 -23.87 -23.17 -2.65
CA THR A 800 -24.52 -23.79 -1.48
C THR A 800 -24.95 -22.75 -0.45
N TYR A 801 -24.36 -21.57 -0.51
CA TYR A 801 -24.57 -20.45 0.38
C TYR A 801 -24.43 -19.13 -0.38
N TRP A 802 -25.27 -18.16 -0.08
CA TRP A 802 -25.10 -16.78 -0.53
C TRP A 802 -25.40 -15.81 0.60
N VAL A 803 -24.82 -14.62 0.57
CA VAL A 803 -25.16 -13.53 1.50
C VAL A 803 -25.18 -12.20 0.77
N VAL A 804 -26.18 -11.38 1.10
CA VAL A 804 -26.29 -9.97 0.68
C VAL A 804 -26.37 -9.09 1.92
N PRO A 805 -25.24 -8.55 2.38
CA PRO A 805 -25.16 -7.57 3.46
C PRO A 805 -25.04 -6.13 2.94
N VAL A 806 -25.46 -5.17 3.76
CA VAL A 806 -25.18 -3.73 3.59
C VAL A 806 -24.11 -3.26 4.57
N TYR A 807 -23.29 -2.32 4.10
CA TYR A 807 -22.14 -1.78 4.81
C TYR A 807 -22.19 -0.26 4.87
N SER A 808 -21.56 0.30 5.89
CA SER A 808 -21.27 1.73 5.93
C SER A 808 -20.26 2.12 4.85
N LEU A 809 -20.09 3.42 4.62
CA LEU A 809 -19.01 3.93 3.77
C LEU A 809 -17.61 3.69 4.37
N GLY A 810 -17.52 3.21 5.62
CA GLY A 810 -16.31 2.66 6.24
C GLY A 810 -16.10 1.16 5.96
N LEU A 811 -16.89 0.56 5.07
CA LEU A 811 -16.82 -0.84 4.60
C LEU A 811 -17.00 -1.94 5.66
N ILE A 812 -17.60 -1.61 6.80
CA ILE A 812 -18.01 -2.58 7.83
C ILE A 812 -19.53 -2.63 7.95
N THR A 813 -20.07 -3.77 8.35
CA THR A 813 -21.53 -3.96 8.49
C THR A 813 -22.12 -2.99 9.53
N HIS A 814 -23.34 -2.50 9.28
CA HIS A 814 -24.08 -1.74 10.29
C HIS A 814 -24.69 -2.69 11.32
N SER A 815 -24.15 -2.73 12.54
CA SER A 815 -24.69 -3.42 13.73
C SER A 815 -25.66 -4.59 13.46
N PRO A 816 -25.19 -5.72 12.90
CA PRO A 816 -26.01 -6.92 12.66
C PRO A 816 -26.64 -7.50 13.94
N TRP A 817 -26.12 -7.11 15.10
CA TRP A 817 -26.65 -7.44 16.42
C TRP A 817 -27.90 -6.64 16.83
N ASP A 818 -28.34 -5.63 16.06
CA ASP A 818 -29.51 -4.80 16.38
C ASP A 818 -30.52 -4.66 15.22
N SER A 819 -30.13 -4.97 13.98
CA SER A 819 -30.96 -4.75 12.78
C SER A 819 -30.77 -5.83 11.72
N ILE A 820 -31.74 -5.98 10.82
CA ILE A 820 -31.67 -6.89 9.66
C ILE A 820 -30.89 -6.19 8.55
N VAL A 821 -29.57 -6.30 8.59
CA VAL A 821 -28.66 -5.68 7.61
C VAL A 821 -28.11 -6.67 6.58
N SER A 822 -28.52 -7.93 6.67
CA SER A 822 -28.15 -8.98 5.73
C SER A 822 -29.20 -10.07 5.67
N PHE A 823 -29.22 -10.77 4.54
CA PHE A 823 -29.86 -12.07 4.39
C PHE A 823 -28.89 -13.06 3.74
N ASN A 824 -29.09 -14.33 4.07
CA ASN A 824 -28.57 -15.48 3.33
C ASN A 824 -29.68 -16.46 2.96
N ASN A 825 -29.33 -17.53 2.24
CA ASN A 825 -30.28 -18.51 1.72
C ASN A 825 -31.06 -19.31 2.76
N LYS A 826 -30.57 -19.42 4.00
CA LYS A 826 -31.28 -20.07 5.11
C LYS A 826 -32.27 -19.13 5.81
N GLN A 827 -32.05 -17.83 5.70
CA GLN A 827 -32.78 -16.80 6.43
C GLN A 827 -33.86 -16.13 5.56
N ALA A 828 -33.68 -16.10 4.24
CA ALA A 828 -34.58 -15.49 3.27
C ALA A 828 -35.65 -16.47 2.74
N TYR A 829 -36.77 -15.91 2.27
CA TYR A 829 -37.78 -16.65 1.51
C TYR A 829 -37.47 -16.60 0.01
N ALA A 830 -37.40 -17.76 -0.63
CA ALA A 830 -37.28 -17.86 -2.08
C ALA A 830 -38.64 -17.56 -2.77
N ASN A 831 -38.57 -17.01 -3.98
CA ASN A 831 -39.70 -16.92 -4.90
C ASN A 831 -40.09 -18.33 -5.40
N LYS A 832 -41.29 -18.50 -5.97
CA LYS A 832 -41.74 -19.83 -6.46
C LYS A 832 -40.85 -20.43 -7.55
N ASN A 833 -40.19 -19.58 -8.33
CA ASN A 833 -39.27 -19.98 -9.39
C ASN A 833 -37.85 -20.31 -8.87
N GLY A 834 -37.59 -20.23 -7.55
CA GLY A 834 -36.29 -20.52 -6.95
C GLY A 834 -35.32 -19.32 -6.88
N THR A 835 -35.68 -18.18 -7.47
CA THR A 835 -34.90 -16.93 -7.30
C THR A 835 -35.12 -16.32 -5.91
N TYR A 836 -34.27 -15.40 -5.52
CA TYR A 836 -34.42 -14.60 -4.31
C TYR A 836 -34.58 -13.13 -4.67
N THR A 837 -35.50 -12.45 -3.98
CA THR A 837 -35.64 -11.00 -4.07
C THR A 837 -35.41 -10.38 -2.69
N VAL A 838 -34.44 -9.47 -2.60
CA VAL A 838 -34.16 -8.67 -1.40
C VAL A 838 -34.48 -7.21 -1.67
N ILE A 839 -34.98 -6.51 -0.65
CA ILE A 839 -35.40 -5.11 -0.74
C ILE A 839 -34.55 -4.29 0.21
N ILE A 840 -33.76 -3.36 -0.32
CA ILE A 840 -32.82 -2.53 0.46
C ILE A 840 -33.39 -1.11 0.55
N SER A 841 -33.73 -0.64 1.75
CA SER A 841 -34.34 0.69 1.96
C SER A 841 -34.29 1.12 3.43
N SER A 842 -34.51 2.41 3.70
CA SER A 842 -34.55 2.97 5.06
C SER A 842 -35.87 2.71 5.78
N LYS A 843 -36.97 2.57 5.04
CA LYS A 843 -38.30 2.30 5.60
C LYS A 843 -38.75 0.90 5.25
N ASP A 844 -39.40 0.24 6.22
CA ASP A 844 -39.92 -1.11 6.04
C ASP A 844 -41.05 -1.13 4.98
N PRO A 845 -40.86 -1.82 3.83
CA PRO A 845 -41.88 -1.96 2.80
C PRO A 845 -42.91 -3.06 3.12
N GLY A 846 -42.74 -3.76 4.25
CA GLY A 846 -43.53 -4.90 4.69
C GLY A 846 -43.12 -6.24 4.06
N ALA A 847 -42.21 -6.27 3.09
CA ALA A 847 -41.71 -7.52 2.50
C ALA A 847 -40.74 -8.22 3.46
N TYR A 848 -40.83 -9.54 3.60
CA TYR A 848 -40.05 -10.30 4.59
C TYR A 848 -38.53 -10.13 4.41
N ASN A 849 -38.04 -10.26 3.16
CA ASN A 849 -36.63 -10.13 2.77
C ASN A 849 -36.17 -8.64 2.68
N TRP A 850 -36.56 -7.83 3.66
CA TRP A 850 -36.16 -6.42 3.75
C TRP A 850 -34.84 -6.27 4.51
N ILE A 851 -33.88 -5.63 3.85
CA ILE A 851 -32.60 -5.23 4.41
C ILE A 851 -32.67 -3.75 4.76
N ASN A 852 -32.49 -3.45 6.04
CA ASN A 852 -32.54 -2.11 6.59
C ASN A 852 -31.17 -1.41 6.44
N ILE A 853 -31.15 -0.25 5.78
CA ILE A 853 -29.94 0.59 5.65
C ILE A 853 -29.69 1.49 6.87
N THR A 854 -30.39 1.25 7.98
CA THR A 854 -30.20 1.90 9.30
C THR A 854 -30.24 3.43 9.27
N SER A 855 -31.06 4.00 8.38
CA SER A 855 -31.19 5.44 8.11
C SER A 855 -29.97 6.09 7.43
N HIS A 856 -29.06 5.30 6.87
CA HIS A 856 -27.99 5.78 6.02
C HIS A 856 -28.46 5.81 4.56
N PRO A 857 -28.62 6.99 3.94
CA PRO A 857 -29.04 7.06 2.55
C PRO A 857 -27.96 6.51 1.61
N GLN A 858 -26.70 6.51 2.04
CA GLN A 858 -25.55 6.03 1.28
C GLN A 858 -24.88 4.85 1.98
N GLY A 859 -24.45 3.86 1.20
CA GLY A 859 -23.75 2.70 1.72
C GLY A 859 -23.22 1.79 0.61
N LEU A 860 -22.63 0.67 1.02
CA LEU A 860 -21.97 -0.28 0.15
C LEU A 860 -22.63 -1.65 0.26
N ILE A 861 -22.46 -2.48 -0.77
CA ILE A 861 -22.97 -3.85 -0.85
C ILE A 861 -21.86 -4.73 -1.41
N MET A 862 -21.68 -5.90 -0.81
CA MET A 862 -20.86 -6.98 -1.37
C MET A 862 -21.66 -8.28 -1.32
N GLY A 863 -22.36 -8.60 -2.41
CA GLY A 863 -23.04 -9.88 -2.58
C GLY A 863 -22.01 -11.00 -2.77
N ARG A 864 -22.19 -12.12 -2.07
CA ARG A 864 -21.30 -13.29 -2.16
C ARG A 864 -22.12 -14.55 -2.41
N TRP A 865 -21.63 -15.38 -3.32
CA TRP A 865 -22.12 -16.73 -3.59
C TRP A 865 -20.95 -17.68 -3.38
N GLN A 866 -21.04 -18.59 -2.41
CA GLN A 866 -19.95 -19.46 -1.96
C GLN A 866 -20.35 -20.94 -2.03
N GLY A 867 -19.36 -21.81 -1.88
CA GLY A 867 -19.51 -23.24 -2.12
C GLY A 867 -19.70 -23.57 -3.59
N LEU A 868 -19.29 -22.68 -4.49
CA LEU A 868 -19.30 -22.94 -5.92
C LEU A 868 -18.22 -23.96 -6.29
N PRO A 869 -18.46 -24.83 -7.29
CA PRO A 869 -17.40 -25.64 -7.85
C PRO A 869 -16.27 -24.76 -8.41
N THR A 870 -15.05 -25.28 -8.44
CA THR A 870 -13.86 -24.56 -8.93
C THR A 870 -13.65 -24.72 -10.45
N THR A 871 -14.64 -25.22 -11.17
CA THR A 871 -14.62 -25.36 -12.64
C THR A 871 -15.04 -24.05 -13.31
N GLU A 872 -14.59 -23.85 -14.55
CA GLU A 872 -14.90 -22.62 -15.29
C GLU A 872 -16.41 -22.44 -15.55
N GLY A 873 -16.87 -21.19 -15.43
CA GLY A 873 -18.24 -20.80 -15.77
C GLY A 873 -19.33 -21.12 -14.73
N THR A 874 -18.98 -21.55 -13.51
CA THR A 874 -20.02 -21.91 -12.50
C THR A 874 -20.81 -20.71 -11.97
N ASP A 875 -20.27 -19.50 -12.10
CA ASP A 875 -20.92 -18.23 -11.79
C ASP A 875 -21.85 -17.74 -12.90
N SER A 876 -21.73 -18.25 -14.14
CA SER A 876 -22.52 -17.80 -15.29
C SER A 876 -24.04 -18.00 -15.11
N GLY A 877 -24.43 -18.98 -14.30
CA GLY A 877 -25.82 -19.27 -13.94
C GLY A 877 -26.38 -18.37 -12.83
N ILE A 878 -25.57 -17.49 -12.24
CA ILE A 878 -26.02 -16.51 -11.24
C ILE A 878 -26.29 -15.19 -11.97
N LYS A 879 -27.57 -14.90 -12.21
CA LYS A 879 -27.99 -13.63 -12.80
C LYS A 879 -28.54 -12.71 -11.74
N VAL A 880 -28.14 -11.43 -11.81
CA VAL A 880 -28.55 -10.41 -10.86
C VAL A 880 -29.23 -9.27 -11.61
N GLN A 881 -30.46 -8.98 -11.19
CA GLN A 881 -31.23 -7.84 -11.68
C GLN A 881 -31.46 -6.88 -10.53
N SER A 882 -31.24 -5.59 -10.77
CA SER A 882 -31.45 -4.56 -9.77
C SER A 882 -32.12 -3.33 -10.35
N SER A 883 -33.01 -2.72 -9.55
CA SER A 883 -33.71 -1.50 -9.91
C SER A 883 -34.06 -0.67 -8.69
N VAL A 884 -34.04 0.65 -8.84
CA VAL A 884 -34.55 1.58 -7.83
C VAL A 884 -36.02 1.85 -8.12
N VAL A 885 -36.86 1.66 -7.11
CA VAL A 885 -38.32 1.83 -7.20
C VAL A 885 -38.81 2.70 -6.03
N SER A 886 -40.03 3.25 -6.15
CA SER A 886 -40.68 3.85 -4.99
C SER A 886 -41.11 2.77 -4.00
N ILE A 887 -40.95 3.02 -2.71
CA ILE A 887 -41.42 2.11 -1.66
C ILE A 887 -42.92 1.85 -1.78
N ALA A 888 -43.69 2.85 -2.21
CA ALA A 888 -45.14 2.73 -2.41
C ALA A 888 -45.51 1.71 -3.50
N ASP A 889 -44.63 1.51 -4.49
CA ASP A 889 -44.89 0.64 -5.64
C ASP A 889 -44.47 -0.81 -5.42
N ILE A 890 -43.71 -1.11 -4.36
CA ILE A 890 -43.13 -2.45 -4.10
C ILE A 890 -44.19 -3.55 -4.12
N ARG A 891 -45.36 -3.31 -3.49
CA ARG A 891 -46.45 -4.30 -3.45
C ARG A 891 -47.01 -4.66 -4.82
N ASN A 892 -46.90 -3.75 -5.80
CA ASN A 892 -47.38 -3.96 -7.15
C ASN A 892 -46.31 -4.55 -8.08
N LEU A 893 -45.03 -4.39 -7.73
CA LEU A 893 -43.89 -4.81 -8.55
C LEU A 893 -43.37 -6.21 -8.20
N LEU A 894 -43.50 -6.62 -6.93
CA LEU A 894 -43.02 -7.92 -6.49
C LEU A 894 -43.98 -9.06 -6.88
N PRO A 895 -43.49 -10.30 -7.01
CA PRO A 895 -44.32 -11.45 -7.31
C PRO A 895 -45.50 -11.58 -6.32
N PRO A 896 -46.73 -11.94 -6.76
CA PRO A 896 -47.90 -12.04 -5.88
C PRO A 896 -47.74 -12.97 -4.67
N GLU A 897 -46.85 -13.95 -4.77
CA GLU A 897 -46.49 -14.87 -3.69
C GLU A 897 -45.52 -14.30 -2.64
N THR A 898 -45.03 -13.08 -2.83
CA THR A 898 -44.07 -12.44 -1.91
C THR A 898 -44.61 -12.47 -0.49
N ARG A 899 -43.81 -12.99 0.45
CA ARG A 899 -44.19 -12.98 1.86
C ARG A 899 -44.12 -11.56 2.42
N TYR A 900 -45.26 -11.06 2.85
CA TYR A 900 -45.35 -9.81 3.63
C TYR A 900 -45.50 -10.12 5.13
N VAL A 901 -45.01 -9.21 5.95
CA VAL A 901 -45.09 -9.26 7.41
C VAL A 901 -45.81 -8.03 7.95
N THR A 902 -46.56 -8.24 9.01
CA THR A 902 -47.12 -7.18 9.86
C THR A 902 -46.02 -6.51 10.69
N ALA A 903 -46.33 -5.35 11.28
CA ALA A 903 -45.38 -4.66 12.17
C ALA A 903 -44.99 -5.53 13.39
N ASP A 904 -45.91 -6.37 13.88
CA ASP A 904 -45.67 -7.25 15.03
C ASP A 904 -44.75 -8.42 14.64
N GLU A 905 -44.99 -9.02 13.47
CA GLU A 905 -44.11 -10.04 12.90
C GLU A 905 -42.72 -9.47 12.59
N ARG A 906 -42.61 -8.23 12.08
CA ARG A 906 -41.31 -7.58 11.88
C ARG A 906 -40.55 -7.43 13.19
N ARG A 907 -41.21 -6.97 14.27
CA ARG A 907 -40.57 -6.86 15.59
C ARG A 907 -40.10 -8.21 16.10
N ALA A 908 -40.91 -9.26 15.95
CA ALA A 908 -40.53 -10.62 16.31
C ALA A 908 -39.35 -11.13 15.47
N GLN A 909 -39.33 -10.85 14.16
CA GLN A 909 -38.25 -11.20 13.25
C GLN A 909 -36.92 -10.56 13.69
N VAL A 910 -36.92 -9.26 13.99
CA VAL A 910 -35.74 -8.55 14.49
C VAL A 910 -35.28 -9.13 15.84
N GLN A 911 -36.18 -9.33 16.80
CA GLN A 911 -35.83 -9.90 18.11
C GLN A 911 -35.22 -11.30 17.99
N GLN A 912 -35.78 -12.14 17.12
CA GLN A 912 -35.23 -13.47 16.85
C GLN A 912 -33.85 -13.37 16.22
N ARG A 913 -33.65 -12.45 15.27
CA ARG A 913 -32.36 -12.19 14.63
C ARG A 913 -31.27 -11.82 15.64
N VAL A 914 -31.57 -10.89 16.53
CA VAL A 914 -30.67 -10.46 17.62
C VAL A 914 -30.32 -11.61 18.54
N LYS A 915 -31.32 -12.39 18.97
CA LYS A 915 -31.12 -13.56 19.84
C LYS A 915 -30.21 -14.61 19.18
N GLN A 916 -30.43 -14.88 17.90
CA GLN A 916 -29.64 -15.85 17.16
C GLN A 916 -28.19 -15.36 16.94
N TYR A 917 -28.00 -14.09 16.63
CA TYR A 917 -26.66 -13.50 16.47
C TYR A 917 -25.86 -13.59 17.77
N ARG A 918 -26.48 -13.24 18.90
CA ARG A 918 -25.87 -13.30 20.23
C ARG A 918 -25.47 -14.71 20.65
N ARG A 919 -26.23 -15.75 20.28
CA ARG A 919 -25.87 -17.16 20.58
C ARG A 919 -24.45 -17.54 20.12
N ILE A 920 -23.97 -16.92 19.05
CA ILE A 920 -22.66 -17.22 18.47
C ILE A 920 -21.56 -16.31 19.06
N HIS A 921 -21.92 -15.05 19.38
CA HIS A 921 -20.96 -13.99 19.71
C HIS A 921 -20.82 -13.70 21.21
N ASP A 922 -21.80 -14.09 22.03
CA ASP A 922 -21.81 -14.02 23.49
C ASP A 922 -21.60 -15.43 24.09
#